data_AF-A0A8T9CEE9-F1
#
_entry.id   AF-A0A8T9CEE9-F1
#
_cell.length_a   1.000
_cell.length_b   1.000
_cell.length_c   1.000
_cell.angle_alpha   90.00
_cell.angle_beta   90.00
_cell.angle_gamma   90.00
#
_symmetry.space_group_name_H-M   'P 1'
#
loop_
_entity.id
_entity.type
_entity.pdbx_description
1 polymer ?
#
loop_
_entity_poly.entity_id
_entity_poly.type
_entity_poly.pdbx_seq_one_letter_code
_entity_poly.pdbx_strand_id
1 'polypeptide(L)'
;MSPKIPAPKPTAAGTTSGKPAARDPYEFRFVEMGEPSGGCDKDSRSIVRAHVMRDSYIKRKQRTHRESLPSLISAPPKSDNNSQQKFRFKLGPQGLQEVKKGRRRTKNVPPNDSLPVTIIASGNPQDQVAVYNPTSFPQKSVSPSTPHGKLTPKLVHSRDTSISDGLSASPVSQHSQVIAKPLSLPAIIGSGALDPFSTLPTLISPRTEILLFHAHRGVLSSRIMGRLRREWLQLATQDTAMFHIALSHYAGNYGLARHENDPVEALRFRMEAMSIMNQRLENFDKALTDGSIGTVASLSSYEATNGDTAVFQTHMEGLKELVKLRGGLQAGLNQYTRRLVLWADLNCANALGGTPVFELSEYTDLLPPSPATSPPADQQLEHPPPFEEIGNILSDLKLIDPSLVDLFMLLRDLAELDQGSPKSAEDFNAIRDSDKLLLAEVTLLALSKNPSSSKLLTSTCMAAIIFLDKHLRGITFNARIMERFVARLQVSMNDVLSIISPFEIDVKTARIMLWILYVGGVAAEEKIERAWFVTHLSYICDSLQLNNWKDAKQILESFLWPLEWETDRARLWEEVDRDRATTSQLLTEQDYLDNLALDLHPEAFWPIWTWDPHYVYRARVGVNRWQFLIDCQNDLSKSITKLNPNSKLFLMREAPQTLFPKLFKAWKITHLVFEKDTDAYARDRDAVVMEAAKEAGVEVIVRSGRTLWDSDELVKKNGGKPTMTISQVQTAGPKIGPVPKPIPTPTSIPDPGETALDFEQEAPEQAPDVNEKYRNEKEKSYSKIAGPNNDFAVPTLSELGFPPATTPHRGGETVALQSLSQTMSNTKYTATFQKPKTAPTDFSPQSTTLLSPHLHFGTLSVRQFYWAVQDVLSEYKGKASEPPTSLIGQLLFRDMYFGAQAALGHSFSHAAGNPKCRFIPWHPTSDSSTLTSSGPGSEAEAMLHRWTHGLTGFPWIDALMRQLRQEGWIHHLGRHAVACFLTRGGCYISWEAGAAVFAELLIDHEEACNIGNWQWLSCTAFFSQYYRCYSPIAFGKGWDKSGAFVRRYVPELKDMGDKWIYEPWKAPIADLKKAGVRIEGDGEGRGEGVYPKPMFDFPERRDFCLKQMKEAYTVGLYGDDPRVLDGSWEGLIEGAEAKDQKGTGIQKDGKRKAKGQPTLDALFKKAKT
;
A
#
# COMPACT_ATOMS: atom_id res chain seq x y z
N MET A 1 37.72 14.17 -42.91
CA MET A 1 37.71 13.59 -44.27
C MET A 1 36.41 12.85 -44.48
N SER A 2 35.86 12.81 -45.69
CA SER A 2 34.67 12.02 -46.06
C SER A 2 35.04 11.05 -47.19
N PRO A 3 34.38 9.89 -47.33
CA PRO A 3 33.34 9.74 -48.37
C PRO A 3 32.19 8.77 -48.01
N LYS A 4 31.13 8.52 -48.79
CA LYS A 4 30.21 9.37 -49.61
C LYS A 4 28.95 8.52 -49.97
N ILE A 5 27.76 9.15 -49.95
CA ILE A 5 26.51 9.01 -50.78
C ILE A 5 26.40 7.92 -51.88
N PRO A 6 25.19 7.44 -52.32
CA PRO A 6 24.00 8.27 -52.66
C PRO A 6 22.55 7.72 -52.47
N ALA A 7 21.57 8.56 -52.80
CA ALA A 7 20.15 8.27 -53.11
C ALA A 7 19.75 9.07 -54.39
N PRO A 8 18.61 8.83 -55.11
CA PRO A 8 17.42 9.69 -54.90
C PRO A 8 16.00 9.21 -55.39
N LYS A 9 14.96 9.60 -54.63
CA LYS A 9 13.58 10.06 -55.04
C LYS A 9 12.76 9.23 -56.11
N PRO A 10 11.77 9.78 -56.90
CA PRO A 10 10.34 9.44 -56.67
C PRO A 10 9.48 9.17 -57.95
N THR A 11 8.16 8.91 -57.81
CA THR A 11 7.03 9.48 -58.61
C THR A 11 5.66 8.89 -58.15
N ALA A 12 4.55 9.17 -58.84
CA ALA A 12 3.19 9.10 -58.28
C ALA A 12 2.07 8.76 -59.31
N ALA A 13 0.84 8.66 -58.77
CA ALA A 13 -0.47 8.71 -59.44
C ALA A 13 -0.94 7.49 -60.27
N GLY A 14 -2.26 7.29 -60.26
CA GLY A 14 -2.97 6.30 -61.07
C GLY A 14 -4.48 6.51 -60.95
N THR A 15 -5.14 6.88 -62.04
CA THR A 15 -6.60 6.98 -62.14
C THR A 15 -7.12 5.99 -63.17
N THR A 16 -8.29 5.41 -62.94
CA THR A 16 -9.19 4.86 -63.98
C THR A 16 -10.56 4.55 -63.36
N SER A 17 -11.58 4.41 -64.21
CA SER A 17 -13.00 4.40 -63.81
C SER A 17 -13.75 3.16 -64.29
N GLY A 18 -14.78 2.76 -63.55
CA GLY A 18 -15.67 1.65 -63.90
C GLY A 18 -17.01 1.75 -63.16
N LYS A 19 -18.12 1.66 -63.89
CA LYS A 19 -19.51 1.59 -63.39
C LYS A 19 -20.04 0.13 -63.55
N PRO A 20 -21.30 -0.19 -63.22
CA PRO A 20 -21.92 -0.13 -61.89
C PRO A 20 -22.60 -1.48 -61.51
N ALA A 21 -23.12 -1.58 -60.28
CA ALA A 21 -24.14 -2.57 -59.90
C ALA A 21 -25.18 -1.92 -58.97
N ALA A 22 -26.34 -2.57 -58.80
CA ALA A 22 -27.55 -1.93 -58.26
C ALA A 22 -27.62 -1.81 -56.72
N ARG A 23 -28.63 -1.05 -56.26
CA ARG A 23 -29.15 -1.02 -54.88
C ARG A 23 -29.92 -2.31 -54.58
N ASP A 24 -30.42 -2.66 -53.39
CA ASP A 24 -30.66 -2.03 -52.06
C ASP A 24 -30.48 -3.17 -50.99
N PRO A 25 -30.82 -3.06 -49.67
CA PRO A 25 -31.16 -1.91 -48.82
C PRO A 25 -30.20 -1.76 -47.61
N TYR A 26 -30.56 -0.92 -46.62
CA TYR A 26 -29.84 -0.82 -45.33
C TYR A 26 -30.49 -1.67 -44.21
N GLU A 27 -29.75 -2.63 -43.64
CA GLU A 27 -30.09 -3.28 -42.36
C GLU A 27 -29.42 -2.53 -41.19
N PHE A 28 -30.20 -2.08 -40.21
CA PHE A 28 -29.67 -1.56 -38.93
C PHE A 28 -29.60 -2.68 -37.89
N ARG A 29 -28.40 -3.01 -37.41
CA ARG A 29 -28.23 -3.87 -36.23
C ARG A 29 -27.94 -3.05 -34.98
N PHE A 30 -28.68 -3.33 -33.92
CA PHE A 30 -28.28 -2.95 -32.58
C PHE A 30 -27.01 -3.71 -32.19
N VAL A 31 -26.14 -3.04 -31.43
CA VAL A 31 -25.10 -3.70 -30.63
C VAL A 31 -25.64 -3.79 -29.21
N GLU A 32 -25.63 -4.99 -28.63
CA GLU A 32 -26.08 -5.21 -27.27
C GLU A 32 -25.19 -4.42 -26.28
N MET A 33 -25.82 -3.74 -25.33
CA MET A 33 -25.11 -3.30 -24.13
C MET A 33 -24.84 -4.57 -23.32
N GLY A 34 -23.56 -4.85 -23.04
CA GLY A 34 -23.14 -6.15 -22.52
C GLY A 34 -23.86 -6.58 -21.24
N GLU A 35 -24.02 -7.89 -21.08
CA GLU A 35 -24.64 -8.50 -19.90
C GLU A 35 -23.95 -8.06 -18.59
N PRO A 36 -24.69 -7.97 -17.47
CA PRO A 36 -24.07 -7.70 -16.18
C PRO A 36 -23.10 -8.83 -15.83
N SER A 37 -21.86 -8.46 -15.50
CA SER A 37 -20.86 -9.40 -15.01
C SER A 37 -21.38 -10.13 -13.78
N GLY A 38 -21.41 -11.46 -13.81
CA GLY A 38 -22.05 -12.34 -12.81
C GLY A 38 -21.39 -12.40 -11.41
N GLY A 39 -20.79 -11.31 -10.95
CA GLY A 39 -20.41 -11.11 -9.54
C GLY A 39 -21.54 -10.40 -8.79
N CYS A 40 -21.65 -10.63 -7.48
CA CYS A 40 -22.70 -10.03 -6.64
C CYS A 40 -22.36 -8.58 -6.21
N ASP A 41 -22.11 -7.69 -7.17
CA ASP A 41 -21.81 -6.28 -6.90
C ASP A 41 -23.08 -5.51 -6.50
N LYS A 42 -23.30 -5.43 -5.18
CA LYS A 42 -24.32 -4.59 -4.53
C LYS A 42 -23.97 -3.09 -4.57
N ASP A 43 -23.29 -2.62 -5.62
CA ASP A 43 -23.07 -1.18 -5.86
C ASP A 43 -24.40 -0.52 -6.24
N SER A 44 -24.72 0.61 -5.59
CA SER A 44 -25.82 1.51 -5.97
C SER A 44 -25.88 1.77 -7.48
N ARG A 45 -24.72 1.89 -8.15
CA ARG A 45 -24.64 2.10 -9.60
C ARG A 45 -25.14 0.91 -10.44
N SER A 46 -24.99 -0.33 -9.97
CA SER A 46 -25.53 -1.51 -10.67
C SER A 46 -27.06 -1.52 -10.59
N ILE A 47 -27.60 -1.24 -9.40
CA ILE A 47 -29.04 -1.14 -9.12
C ILE A 47 -29.68 0.01 -9.90
N VAL A 48 -29.05 1.19 -9.95
CA VAL A 48 -29.55 2.35 -10.70
C VAL A 48 -29.49 2.13 -12.21
N ARG A 49 -28.41 1.54 -12.74
CA ARG A 49 -28.36 1.12 -14.16
C ARG A 49 -29.49 0.15 -14.48
N ALA A 50 -29.73 -0.85 -13.62
CA ALA A 50 -30.85 -1.77 -13.79
C ALA A 50 -32.22 -1.03 -13.74
N HIS A 51 -32.41 -0.07 -12.84
CA HIS A 51 -33.66 0.71 -12.75
C HIS A 51 -33.89 1.60 -13.97
N VAL A 52 -32.90 2.36 -14.43
CA VAL A 52 -33.02 3.25 -15.60
C VAL A 52 -33.23 2.44 -16.89
N MET A 53 -32.57 1.28 -17.02
CA MET A 53 -32.82 0.34 -18.12
C MET A 53 -34.24 -0.28 -18.04
N ARG A 54 -34.75 -0.54 -16.84
CA ARG A 54 -36.11 -1.07 -16.60
C ARG A 54 -37.19 -0.03 -16.93
N ASP A 55 -37.04 1.21 -16.47
CA ASP A 55 -37.91 2.34 -16.81
C ASP A 55 -37.90 2.60 -18.33
N SER A 56 -36.72 2.54 -18.96
CA SER A 56 -36.59 2.65 -20.43
C SER A 56 -37.35 1.53 -21.14
N TYR A 57 -37.25 0.28 -20.66
CA TYR A 57 -38.02 -0.85 -21.18
C TYR A 57 -39.55 -0.68 -20.98
N ILE A 58 -39.98 -0.15 -19.83
CA ILE A 58 -41.40 0.08 -19.52
C ILE A 58 -41.97 1.21 -20.40
N LYS A 59 -41.30 2.37 -20.49
CA LYS A 59 -41.69 3.47 -21.41
C LYS A 59 -41.73 2.98 -22.87
N ARG A 60 -40.79 2.11 -23.28
CA ARG A 60 -40.75 1.49 -24.62
C ARG A 60 -41.92 0.52 -24.86
N LYS A 61 -42.36 -0.22 -23.84
CA LYS A 61 -43.52 -1.14 -23.90
C LYS A 61 -44.88 -0.41 -23.83
N GLN A 62 -44.92 0.79 -23.25
CA GLN A 62 -46.11 1.65 -23.27
C GLN A 62 -46.29 2.37 -24.61
N ARG A 63 -45.19 2.78 -25.28
CA ARG A 63 -45.23 3.42 -26.60
C ARG A 63 -45.76 2.54 -27.75
N THR A 64 -45.94 1.23 -27.55
CA THR A 64 -46.53 0.35 -28.58
C THR A 64 -48.07 0.34 -28.61
N HIS A 65 -48.76 1.10 -27.75
CA HIS A 65 -50.21 1.27 -27.80
C HIS A 65 -50.65 2.74 -27.61
N ARG A 66 -50.57 3.55 -28.67
CA ARG A 66 -51.58 4.59 -28.92
C ARG A 66 -51.67 5.02 -30.39
N GLU A 67 -52.88 5.40 -30.78
CA GLU A 67 -53.40 5.48 -32.15
C GLU A 67 -52.77 6.53 -33.10
N SER A 68 -53.16 6.37 -34.37
CA SER A 68 -52.88 7.18 -35.56
C SER A 68 -53.20 8.69 -35.44
N LEU A 69 -52.36 9.51 -36.09
CA LEU A 69 -52.60 10.90 -36.52
C LEU A 69 -51.80 11.15 -37.84
N PRO A 70 -52.00 12.26 -38.60
CA PRO A 70 -52.41 12.12 -40.00
C PRO A 70 -51.36 12.56 -41.05
N SER A 71 -51.80 12.56 -42.31
CA SER A 71 -51.00 12.82 -43.52
C SER A 71 -50.72 14.30 -43.82
N LEU A 72 -49.56 14.53 -44.45
CA LEU A 72 -49.17 15.67 -45.30
C LEU A 72 -49.01 17.07 -44.64
N ILE A 73 -47.82 17.65 -44.85
CA ILE A 73 -47.61 18.95 -45.50
C ILE A 73 -46.24 18.92 -46.21
N SER A 74 -46.06 19.74 -47.24
CA SER A 74 -44.96 19.67 -48.21
C SER A 74 -43.60 20.17 -47.70
N ALA A 75 -42.51 19.56 -48.16
CA ALA A 75 -41.15 20.08 -48.02
C ALA A 75 -40.78 21.03 -49.19
N PRO A 76 -40.09 22.16 -48.95
CA PRO A 76 -39.42 22.95 -49.98
C PRO A 76 -38.12 22.26 -50.45
N PRO A 77 -37.56 22.64 -51.63
CA PRO A 77 -36.42 21.96 -52.23
C PRO A 77 -35.08 22.29 -51.57
N LYS A 78 -34.07 21.46 -51.87
CA LYS A 78 -32.67 21.67 -51.44
C LYS A 78 -32.05 22.91 -52.09
N SER A 79 -31.20 23.60 -51.33
CA SER A 79 -30.00 24.25 -51.87
C SER A 79 -28.79 23.36 -51.60
N ASP A 80 -28.05 22.96 -52.63
CA ASP A 80 -26.79 22.24 -52.44
C ASP A 80 -25.67 23.20 -52.01
N ASN A 81 -24.89 22.83 -51.00
CA ASN A 81 -23.49 23.26 -50.95
C ASN A 81 -22.56 22.25 -50.24
N ASN A 82 -21.41 22.06 -50.88
CA ASN A 82 -20.21 21.29 -50.55
C ASN A 82 -20.10 20.46 -49.25
N SER A 83 -19.81 19.16 -49.45
CA SER A 83 -18.83 18.36 -48.69
C SER A 83 -18.88 18.39 -47.15
N GLN A 84 -20.03 18.10 -46.54
CA GLN A 84 -20.06 17.71 -45.12
C GLN A 84 -19.19 16.48 -44.86
N GLN A 85 -18.14 16.63 -44.05
CA GLN A 85 -17.42 15.49 -43.47
C GLN A 85 -18.39 14.68 -42.60
N LYS A 86 -18.40 13.35 -42.78
CA LYS A 86 -19.30 12.44 -42.04
C LYS A 86 -18.76 12.10 -40.65
N PHE A 87 -18.65 13.12 -39.81
CA PHE A 87 -18.54 12.93 -38.37
C PHE A 87 -19.75 12.14 -37.86
N ARG A 88 -19.52 11.24 -36.90
CA ARG A 88 -20.54 10.45 -36.23
C ARG A 88 -20.18 10.35 -34.77
N PHE A 89 -20.85 11.10 -33.92
CA PHE A 89 -20.58 11.11 -32.49
C PHE A 89 -21.59 10.22 -31.74
N LYS A 90 -21.14 9.62 -30.63
CA LYS A 90 -22.02 8.93 -29.67
C LYS A 90 -21.57 9.24 -28.25
N LEU A 91 -22.54 9.49 -27.37
CA LEU A 91 -22.33 9.84 -25.98
C LEU A 91 -22.51 8.59 -25.10
N GLY A 92 -21.41 8.00 -24.63
CA GLY A 92 -21.41 6.76 -23.85
C GLY A 92 -20.87 6.92 -22.43
N PRO A 93 -20.75 5.84 -21.64
CA PRO A 93 -20.13 5.84 -20.31
C PRO A 93 -18.62 6.19 -20.29
N GLN A 94 -18.05 6.49 -21.46
CA GLN A 94 -16.65 6.86 -21.71
C GLN A 94 -16.57 8.23 -22.43
N GLY A 95 -17.60 9.08 -22.30
CA GLY A 95 -17.67 10.41 -22.92
C GLY A 95 -18.25 10.43 -24.34
N LEU A 96 -17.99 11.54 -25.06
CA LEU A 96 -18.51 11.84 -26.40
C LEU A 96 -17.54 11.41 -27.53
N GLN A 97 -17.68 10.18 -28.02
CA GLN A 97 -16.70 9.55 -28.93
C GLN A 97 -17.09 9.62 -30.41
N GLU A 98 -16.10 9.71 -31.31
CA GLU A 98 -16.27 9.55 -32.76
C GLU A 98 -16.30 8.05 -33.18
N VAL A 99 -17.33 7.64 -33.91
CA VAL A 99 -17.60 6.24 -34.28
C VAL A 99 -16.88 5.83 -35.57
N LYS A 100 -15.64 5.35 -35.42
CA LYS A 100 -14.81 4.84 -36.53
C LYS A 100 -15.30 3.47 -37.05
N LYS A 101 -15.32 3.29 -38.39
CA LYS A 101 -15.74 2.03 -39.05
C LYS A 101 -14.70 0.91 -38.90
N GLY A 102 -14.97 -0.09 -38.08
CA GLY A 102 -14.15 -1.31 -37.99
C GLY A 102 -14.36 -2.30 -39.15
N ARG A 103 -13.27 -2.87 -39.68
CA ARG A 103 -13.29 -4.07 -40.54
C ARG A 103 -13.30 -5.33 -39.66
N ARG A 104 -14.17 -6.31 -39.97
CA ARG A 104 -14.14 -7.64 -39.32
C ARG A 104 -12.92 -8.45 -39.78
N ARG A 105 -12.34 -9.24 -38.86
CA ARG A 105 -11.50 -10.41 -39.16
C ARG A 105 -12.34 -11.68 -39.02
N THR A 106 -12.23 -12.59 -39.97
CA THR A 106 -12.72 -13.97 -39.86
C THR A 106 -11.68 -14.87 -39.18
N LYS A 107 -12.14 -15.98 -38.59
CA LYS A 107 -11.28 -17.11 -38.16
C LYS A 107 -11.63 -18.32 -39.02
N ASN A 108 -10.64 -19.10 -39.42
CA ASN A 108 -10.83 -20.37 -40.10
C ASN A 108 -10.98 -21.52 -39.08
N VAL A 109 -11.67 -22.58 -39.49
CA VAL A 109 -11.79 -23.87 -38.79
C VAL A 109 -11.60 -24.97 -39.86
N PRO A 110 -10.81 -26.04 -39.60
CA PRO A 110 -10.66 -27.15 -40.55
C PRO A 110 -11.86 -28.12 -40.49
N PRO A 111 -12.14 -28.89 -41.56
CA PRO A 111 -13.29 -29.78 -41.66
C PRO A 111 -13.02 -31.18 -41.11
N ASN A 112 -14.09 -31.95 -40.83
CA ASN A 112 -14.08 -33.42 -40.99
C ASN A 112 -15.50 -33.99 -41.19
N ASP A 113 -15.68 -34.67 -42.33
CA ASP A 113 -16.57 -35.78 -42.70
C ASP A 113 -18.07 -35.87 -42.32
N SER A 114 -18.88 -35.89 -43.40
CA SER A 114 -20.07 -36.73 -43.73
C SER A 114 -20.34 -38.02 -42.92
N LEU A 115 -21.54 -38.63 -42.83
CA LEU A 115 -22.96 -38.46 -43.31
C LEU A 115 -23.80 -39.60 -42.63
N PRO A 116 -25.13 -39.82 -42.85
CA PRO A 116 -26.28 -38.93 -43.05
C PRO A 116 -27.44 -39.19 -42.03
N VAL A 117 -28.62 -38.60 -42.25
CA VAL A 117 -29.85 -38.69 -41.43
C VAL A 117 -30.76 -39.87 -41.82
N THR A 118 -31.61 -40.36 -40.91
CA THR A 118 -32.91 -40.99 -41.25
C THR A 118 -33.99 -40.60 -40.23
N ILE A 119 -35.22 -40.36 -40.70
CA ILE A 119 -36.41 -39.99 -39.91
C ILE A 119 -37.49 -41.06 -40.12
N ILE A 120 -38.05 -41.61 -39.03
CA ILE A 120 -39.39 -42.22 -39.03
C ILE A 120 -40.09 -41.85 -37.72
N ALA A 121 -41.38 -41.55 -37.78
CA ALA A 121 -42.26 -41.42 -36.61
C ALA A 121 -43.62 -42.09 -36.89
N SER A 122 -44.08 -42.95 -35.98
CA SER A 122 -45.47 -43.44 -35.85
C SER A 122 -45.55 -44.44 -34.67
N GLY A 123 -46.73 -44.58 -34.04
CA GLY A 123 -47.01 -45.62 -33.03
C GLY A 123 -47.53 -45.10 -31.68
N ASN A 124 -48.77 -45.48 -31.35
CA ASN A 124 -49.51 -45.31 -30.08
C ASN A 124 -50.77 -46.21 -30.19
N PRO A 125 -51.51 -46.66 -29.14
CA PRO A 125 -51.34 -46.53 -27.67
C PRO A 125 -51.50 -47.91 -26.94
N GLN A 126 -51.93 -47.89 -25.65
CA GLN A 126 -52.44 -49.00 -24.81
C GLN A 126 -51.39 -50.03 -24.29
N ASP A 127 -51.52 -50.64 -23.10
CA ASP A 127 -52.42 -50.40 -21.95
C ASP A 127 -51.86 -51.05 -20.67
N GLN A 128 -52.17 -50.51 -19.47
CA GLN A 128 -52.53 -51.28 -18.26
C GLN A 128 -52.96 -50.40 -17.07
N VAL A 129 -53.84 -50.94 -16.20
CA VAL A 129 -54.50 -50.22 -15.09
C VAL A 129 -54.65 -51.11 -13.85
N ALA A 130 -54.18 -50.62 -12.69
CA ALA A 130 -54.63 -50.96 -11.32
C ALA A 130 -54.11 -49.83 -10.38
N VAL A 131 -54.89 -49.01 -9.66
CA VAL A 131 -56.03 -49.22 -8.73
C VAL A 131 -55.60 -49.76 -7.36
N TYR A 132 -55.39 -48.85 -6.41
CA TYR A 132 -56.09 -48.84 -5.10
C TYR A 132 -56.04 -47.45 -4.43
N ASN A 133 -56.96 -47.17 -3.50
CA ASN A 133 -57.11 -45.88 -2.78
C ASN A 133 -57.81 -46.11 -1.39
N PRO A 134 -58.28 -45.12 -0.58
CA PRO A 134 -57.59 -44.75 0.66
C PRO A 134 -58.41 -44.82 1.98
N THR A 135 -57.72 -44.80 3.13
CA THR A 135 -58.24 -44.56 4.51
C THR A 135 -57.09 -44.12 5.43
N SER A 136 -57.24 -43.33 6.51
CA SER A 136 -58.41 -42.61 7.06
C SER A 136 -58.01 -41.52 8.09
N PHE A 137 -58.88 -40.51 8.26
CA PHE A 137 -58.89 -39.44 9.30
C PHE A 137 -59.36 -39.98 10.69
N PRO A 138 -59.24 -39.27 11.86
CA PRO A 138 -60.04 -38.05 12.16
C PRO A 138 -59.54 -36.98 13.17
N GLN A 139 -60.08 -35.77 12.93
CA GLN A 139 -60.56 -34.70 13.83
C GLN A 139 -60.39 -34.78 15.38
N LYS A 140 -60.20 -33.60 16.00
CA LYS A 140 -61.21 -33.00 16.91
C LYS A 140 -61.04 -31.48 17.10
N SER A 141 -62.11 -30.81 17.53
CA SER A 141 -62.22 -29.36 17.75
C SER A 141 -63.00 -29.05 19.04
N VAL A 142 -62.56 -28.04 19.82
CA VAL A 142 -63.31 -27.47 20.97
C VAL A 142 -62.94 -25.98 21.14
N SER A 143 -63.90 -25.18 21.60
CA SER A 143 -63.77 -23.79 22.12
C SER A 143 -64.90 -23.58 23.15
N PRO A 144 -65.04 -22.45 23.86
CA PRO A 144 -64.07 -21.45 24.38
C PRO A 144 -64.23 -21.19 25.91
N SER A 145 -63.33 -20.44 26.57
CA SER A 145 -63.66 -19.73 27.84
C SER A 145 -62.64 -18.67 28.30
N THR A 146 -63.12 -17.45 28.56
CA THR A 146 -62.57 -16.44 29.52
C THR A 146 -63.31 -16.57 30.88
N PRO A 147 -63.06 -15.81 31.99
CA PRO A 147 -62.39 -14.51 32.09
C PRO A 147 -61.46 -14.24 33.33
N HIS A 148 -60.87 -13.03 33.31
CA HIS A 148 -60.52 -12.13 34.43
C HIS A 148 -59.64 -12.55 35.63
N GLY A 149 -58.63 -11.70 35.89
CA GLY A 149 -58.00 -11.48 37.20
C GLY A 149 -57.20 -10.16 37.21
N LYS A 150 -57.72 -9.10 37.81
CA LYS A 150 -56.98 -7.84 38.07
C LYS A 150 -56.40 -7.88 39.49
N LEU A 151 -55.21 -7.32 39.71
CA LEU A 151 -54.86 -6.59 40.93
C LEU A 151 -53.58 -5.73 40.76
N THR A 152 -53.72 -4.44 41.01
CA THR A 152 -52.66 -3.49 41.42
C THR A 152 -52.87 -3.21 42.95
N PRO A 153 -52.31 -2.22 43.68
CA PRO A 153 -51.45 -1.07 43.31
C PRO A 153 -50.37 -0.62 44.34
N LYS A 154 -49.84 0.61 44.14
CA LYS A 154 -49.10 1.52 45.06
C LYS A 154 -47.62 1.17 45.34
N LEU A 155 -46.63 2.10 45.31
CA LEU A 155 -46.49 3.54 45.67
C LEU A 155 -46.21 3.80 47.16
N VAL A 156 -45.19 4.63 47.47
CA VAL A 156 -45.27 5.96 48.14
C VAL A 156 -43.87 6.46 48.61
N HIS A 157 -43.60 7.78 48.41
CA HIS A 157 -42.57 8.71 48.97
C HIS A 157 -41.11 8.27 49.31
N SER A 158 -40.00 8.99 49.05
CA SER A 158 -39.64 10.41 48.74
C SER A 158 -39.37 11.37 49.92
N ARG A 159 -38.17 12.01 49.92
CA ARG A 159 -37.81 13.37 50.44
C ARG A 159 -36.38 13.71 49.93
N ASP A 160 -36.14 14.85 49.26
CA ASP A 160 -35.90 16.24 49.75
C ASP A 160 -34.48 16.40 50.36
N THR A 161 -33.64 17.43 50.16
CA THR A 161 -33.54 18.70 49.35
C THR A 161 -32.10 19.26 49.57
N SER A 162 -31.44 20.19 48.85
CA SER A 162 -31.59 20.98 47.59
C SER A 162 -30.28 21.83 47.38
N ILE A 163 -30.19 22.69 46.34
CA ILE A 163 -29.10 23.70 46.06
C ILE A 163 -27.80 23.07 45.49
N SER A 164 -27.10 23.60 44.46
CA SER A 164 -27.45 24.50 43.32
C SER A 164 -26.41 24.31 42.19
N ASP A 165 -26.65 24.94 41.02
CA ASP A 165 -25.68 25.28 39.95
C ASP A 165 -24.84 24.15 39.27
N GLY A 166 -24.75 24.06 37.94
CA GLY A 166 -25.44 24.84 36.91
C GLY A 166 -25.15 24.31 35.49
N LEU A 167 -26.13 24.41 34.59
CA LEU A 167 -25.98 24.16 33.14
C LEU A 167 -26.72 25.24 32.37
N SER A 168 -26.05 26.36 32.12
CA SER A 168 -26.63 27.57 31.53
C SER A 168 -26.18 27.82 30.09
N ALA A 169 -27.17 28.01 29.21
CA ALA A 169 -27.15 28.88 28.02
C ALA A 169 -26.12 28.66 26.89
N SER A 170 -26.65 28.31 25.70
CA SER A 170 -26.22 28.90 24.41
C SER A 170 -26.80 30.34 24.31
N PRO A 171 -26.29 31.25 23.44
CA PRO A 171 -26.55 31.26 21.97
C PRO A 171 -25.25 31.62 21.17
N VAL A 172 -25.16 31.96 19.88
CA VAL A 172 -25.92 32.76 18.87
C VAL A 172 -25.45 32.25 17.48
N SER A 173 -26.21 31.95 16.41
CA SER A 173 -27.53 32.34 15.85
C SER A 173 -27.52 33.40 14.73
N GLN A 174 -27.27 32.97 13.49
CA GLN A 174 -27.74 33.60 12.23
C GLN A 174 -28.09 32.47 11.22
N HIS A 175 -29.19 32.47 10.45
CA HIS A 175 -30.39 33.30 10.48
C HIS A 175 -31.64 32.44 10.72
N SER A 176 -32.44 32.80 11.72
CA SER A 176 -33.84 32.37 11.82
C SER A 176 -34.72 33.22 10.89
N GLN A 177 -34.65 32.99 9.57
CA GLN A 177 -35.70 33.51 8.68
C GLN A 177 -37.01 32.76 8.95
N VAL A 178 -38.11 33.51 9.01
CA VAL A 178 -39.46 32.99 9.24
C VAL A 178 -39.77 31.85 8.28
N ILE A 179 -40.18 30.69 8.80
CA ILE A 179 -40.72 29.60 7.98
C ILE A 179 -42.13 29.97 7.53
N ALA A 180 -42.20 30.89 6.56
CA ALA A 180 -43.35 30.99 5.69
C ALA A 180 -43.57 29.61 5.07
N LYS A 181 -44.84 29.14 5.01
CA LYS A 181 -45.18 27.90 4.29
C LYS A 181 -44.52 27.95 2.91
N PRO A 182 -43.77 26.91 2.50
CA PRO A 182 -43.13 26.92 1.18
C PRO A 182 -44.23 27.10 0.13
N LEU A 183 -44.09 28.15 -0.69
CA LEU A 183 -44.91 28.32 -1.88
C LEU A 183 -44.83 27.02 -2.69
N SER A 184 -45.99 26.49 -3.08
CA SER A 184 -46.06 25.27 -3.88
C SER A 184 -45.21 25.47 -5.12
N LEU A 185 -44.21 24.61 -5.31
CA LEU A 185 -43.14 24.78 -6.29
C LEU A 185 -43.60 25.05 -7.74
N PRO A 186 -44.78 24.57 -8.23
CA PRO A 186 -45.34 25.00 -9.52
C PRO A 186 -45.67 26.51 -9.63
N ALA A 187 -46.01 27.18 -8.53
CA ALA A 187 -46.27 28.62 -8.47
C ALA A 187 -44.98 29.46 -8.51
N ILE A 188 -43.81 28.84 -8.32
CA ILE A 188 -42.50 29.49 -8.35
C ILE A 188 -41.90 29.48 -9.76
N ILE A 189 -42.21 28.45 -10.57
CA ILE A 189 -41.65 28.26 -11.92
C ILE A 189 -42.46 29.03 -12.99
N GLY A 190 -43.67 29.50 -12.67
CA GLY A 190 -44.52 30.31 -13.56
C GLY A 190 -45.20 29.52 -14.70
N SER A 191 -44.82 28.27 -14.92
CA SER A 191 -45.36 27.37 -15.96
C SER A 191 -46.57 26.54 -15.51
N GLY A 192 -46.93 26.56 -14.23
CA GLY A 192 -47.97 25.70 -13.65
C GLY A 192 -47.58 24.23 -13.47
N ALA A 193 -46.39 23.81 -13.91
CA ALA A 193 -45.88 22.45 -13.78
C ALA A 193 -44.47 22.42 -13.18
N LEU A 194 -44.16 21.40 -12.38
CA LEU A 194 -42.83 21.22 -11.76
C LEU A 194 -41.71 20.97 -12.79
N ASP A 195 -42.12 20.43 -13.93
CA ASP A 195 -41.30 19.95 -15.03
C ASP A 195 -42.01 20.36 -16.33
N PRO A 196 -41.43 21.29 -17.11
CA PRO A 196 -42.06 21.81 -18.32
C PRO A 196 -42.07 20.80 -19.48
N PHE A 197 -41.40 19.65 -19.35
CA PHE A 197 -41.27 18.63 -20.40
C PHE A 197 -41.98 17.31 -20.08
N SER A 198 -42.54 17.15 -18.88
CA SER A 198 -43.22 15.92 -18.42
C SER A 198 -42.37 14.64 -18.57
N THR A 199 -41.08 14.75 -18.28
CA THR A 199 -40.11 13.63 -18.27
C THR A 199 -39.99 12.96 -16.90
N LEU A 200 -40.26 13.70 -15.82
CA LEU A 200 -40.28 13.22 -14.43
C LEU A 200 -41.52 12.33 -14.14
N PRO A 201 -41.45 11.45 -13.11
CA PRO A 201 -42.63 10.68 -12.68
C PRO A 201 -43.73 11.59 -12.09
N THR A 202 -44.99 11.15 -12.18
CA THR A 202 -46.15 11.86 -11.60
C THR A 202 -46.16 11.91 -10.08
N LEU A 203 -45.45 10.99 -9.41
CA LEU A 203 -45.14 11.04 -7.99
C LEU A 203 -43.63 11.22 -7.83
N ILE A 204 -43.22 12.39 -7.36
CA ILE A 204 -41.82 12.79 -7.26
C ILE A 204 -41.29 12.40 -5.87
N SER A 205 -40.02 11.98 -5.77
CA SER A 205 -39.48 11.56 -4.45
C SER A 205 -39.28 12.79 -3.56
N PRO A 206 -39.51 12.70 -2.23
CA PRO A 206 -39.25 13.81 -1.32
C PRO A 206 -37.81 14.34 -1.42
N ARG A 207 -36.86 13.45 -1.72
CA ARG A 207 -35.47 13.82 -2.02
C ARG A 207 -35.36 14.69 -3.27
N THR A 208 -36.09 14.39 -4.35
CA THR A 208 -36.13 15.22 -5.57
C THR A 208 -36.82 16.57 -5.31
N GLU A 209 -37.87 16.62 -4.49
CA GLU A 209 -38.51 17.90 -4.11
C GLU A 209 -37.55 18.80 -3.33
N ILE A 210 -36.80 18.23 -2.37
CA ILE A 210 -35.76 18.92 -1.61
C ILE A 210 -34.64 19.42 -2.55
N LEU A 211 -34.21 18.61 -3.52
CA LEU A 211 -33.22 19.02 -4.53
C LEU A 211 -33.70 20.22 -5.36
N LEU A 212 -34.95 20.20 -5.84
CA LEU A 212 -35.54 21.29 -6.61
C LEU A 212 -35.71 22.57 -5.75
N PHE A 213 -36.03 22.43 -4.45
CA PHE A 213 -36.08 23.55 -3.51
C PHE A 213 -34.69 24.20 -3.29
N HIS A 214 -33.64 23.40 -3.09
CA HIS A 214 -32.27 23.92 -2.96
C HIS A 214 -31.74 24.50 -4.28
N ALA A 215 -32.08 23.90 -5.42
CA ALA A 215 -31.77 24.40 -6.75
C ALA A 215 -32.38 25.80 -6.99
N HIS A 216 -33.69 25.95 -6.72
CA HIS A 216 -34.38 27.22 -6.87
C HIS A 216 -33.84 28.29 -5.92
N ARG A 217 -33.46 27.96 -4.68
CA ARG A 217 -32.90 28.97 -3.75
C ARG A 217 -31.40 29.26 -3.97
N GLY A 218 -30.64 28.37 -4.60
CA GLY A 218 -29.20 28.53 -4.85
C GLY A 218 -28.30 28.24 -3.64
N VAL A 219 -28.82 27.52 -2.64
CA VAL A 219 -28.29 27.36 -1.26
C VAL A 219 -27.00 26.52 -1.16
N LEU A 220 -26.49 25.98 -2.27
CA LEU A 220 -25.35 25.07 -2.33
C LEU A 220 -24.14 25.73 -3.03
N SER A 221 -23.98 27.02 -2.80
CA SER A 221 -23.04 27.92 -3.49
C SER A 221 -22.83 29.20 -2.68
N SER A 222 -21.77 29.94 -2.99
CA SER A 222 -21.65 31.38 -2.70
C SER A 222 -22.90 32.16 -3.14
N ARG A 223 -23.13 33.36 -2.61
CA ARG A 223 -24.26 34.20 -3.04
C ARG A 223 -24.14 34.56 -4.53
N ILE A 224 -22.94 34.88 -5.02
CA ILE A 224 -22.63 35.17 -6.43
C ILE A 224 -23.07 33.99 -7.32
N MET A 225 -22.49 32.81 -7.14
CA MET A 225 -22.83 31.64 -7.98
C MET A 225 -24.25 31.14 -7.72
N GLY A 226 -24.78 31.34 -6.50
CA GLY A 226 -26.16 31.04 -6.13
C GLY A 226 -27.18 31.93 -6.86
N ARG A 227 -26.82 33.15 -7.28
CA ARG A 227 -27.65 33.98 -8.17
C ARG A 227 -27.61 33.45 -9.60
N LEU A 228 -26.40 33.30 -10.16
CA LEU A 228 -26.18 32.80 -11.53
C LEU A 228 -26.86 31.43 -11.75
N ARG A 229 -26.80 30.52 -10.76
CA ARG A 229 -27.45 29.21 -10.82
C ARG A 229 -28.98 29.32 -10.94
N ARG A 230 -29.64 30.38 -10.43
CA ARG A 230 -31.10 30.55 -10.59
C ARG A 230 -31.48 31.00 -12.00
N GLU A 231 -30.71 31.92 -12.58
CA GLU A 231 -30.84 32.34 -13.98
C GLU A 231 -30.57 31.15 -14.92
N TRP A 232 -29.53 30.36 -14.61
CA TRP A 232 -29.22 29.12 -15.31
C TRP A 232 -30.37 28.11 -15.27
N LEU A 233 -31.04 27.93 -14.12
CA LEU A 233 -32.20 27.02 -14.02
C LEU A 233 -33.36 27.47 -14.91
N GLN A 234 -33.62 28.79 -15.01
CA GLN A 234 -34.66 29.34 -15.90
C GLN A 234 -34.35 29.11 -17.38
N LEU A 235 -33.08 29.20 -17.77
CA LEU A 235 -32.62 28.88 -19.13
C LEU A 235 -32.67 27.37 -19.38
N ALA A 236 -32.29 26.55 -18.39
CA ALA A 236 -32.35 25.10 -18.47
C ALA A 236 -33.79 24.59 -18.64
N THR A 237 -34.80 25.26 -18.07
CA THR A 237 -36.22 24.95 -18.33
C THR A 237 -36.69 25.22 -19.76
N GLN A 238 -35.86 25.79 -20.64
CA GLN A 238 -36.16 25.99 -22.08
C GLN A 238 -35.69 24.83 -22.98
N ASP A 239 -34.83 23.93 -22.47
CA ASP A 239 -34.35 22.76 -23.22
C ASP A 239 -34.31 21.50 -22.37
N THR A 240 -34.86 20.39 -22.88
CA THR A 240 -35.04 19.16 -22.09
C THR A 240 -33.73 18.50 -21.66
N ALA A 241 -32.66 18.66 -22.45
CA ALA A 241 -31.36 18.12 -22.11
C ALA A 241 -30.65 19.01 -21.07
N MET A 242 -30.73 20.34 -21.23
CA MET A 242 -30.21 21.31 -20.25
C MET A 242 -30.90 21.14 -18.88
N PHE A 243 -32.23 20.97 -18.87
CA PHE A 243 -33.01 20.72 -17.65
C PHE A 243 -32.45 19.53 -16.86
N HIS A 244 -32.29 18.38 -17.51
CA HIS A 244 -31.79 17.18 -16.84
C HIS A 244 -30.32 17.30 -16.38
N ILE A 245 -29.41 17.89 -17.16
CA ILE A 245 -28.03 18.05 -16.69
C ILE A 245 -27.94 19.08 -15.54
N ALA A 246 -28.76 20.14 -15.54
CA ALA A 246 -28.86 21.07 -14.43
C ALA A 246 -29.33 20.35 -13.15
N LEU A 247 -30.36 19.49 -13.22
CA LEU A 247 -30.78 18.66 -12.09
C LEU A 247 -29.70 17.68 -11.62
N SER A 248 -28.88 17.13 -12.52
CA SER A 248 -27.69 16.34 -12.12
C SER A 248 -26.67 17.16 -11.33
N HIS A 249 -26.41 18.42 -11.72
CA HIS A 249 -25.51 19.32 -10.99
C HIS A 249 -26.02 19.60 -9.57
N TYR A 250 -27.30 19.98 -9.41
CA TYR A 250 -27.86 20.22 -8.08
C TYR A 250 -27.89 18.96 -7.20
N ALA A 251 -28.21 17.81 -7.78
CA ALA A 251 -28.18 16.53 -7.09
C ALA A 251 -26.76 16.16 -6.60
N GLY A 252 -25.75 16.33 -7.45
CA GLY A 252 -24.35 16.10 -7.09
C GLY A 252 -23.88 17.01 -5.97
N ASN A 253 -24.07 18.33 -6.11
CA ASN A 253 -23.62 19.32 -5.12
C ASN A 253 -24.34 19.15 -3.77
N TYR A 254 -25.63 18.75 -3.76
CA TYR A 254 -26.37 18.44 -2.54
C TYR A 254 -25.86 17.18 -1.83
N GLY A 255 -25.43 16.17 -2.61
CA GLY A 255 -24.79 14.97 -2.08
C GLY A 255 -23.44 15.26 -1.45
N LEU A 256 -22.59 16.00 -2.16
CA LEU A 256 -21.27 16.41 -1.66
C LEU A 256 -21.35 17.25 -0.37
N ALA A 257 -22.32 18.16 -0.28
CA ALA A 257 -22.66 18.89 0.95
C ALA A 257 -23.24 18.01 2.08
N ARG A 258 -23.32 16.69 1.88
CA ARG A 258 -23.71 15.64 2.86
C ARG A 258 -22.76 14.44 2.83
N HIS A 259 -21.56 14.59 2.27
CA HIS A 259 -20.54 13.52 2.11
C HIS A 259 -21.04 12.29 1.30
N GLU A 260 -22.07 12.44 0.46
CA GLU A 260 -22.60 11.40 -0.42
C GLU A 260 -22.06 11.55 -1.85
N ASN A 261 -21.16 10.63 -2.22
CA ASN A 261 -20.51 10.62 -3.54
C ASN A 261 -21.42 10.06 -4.64
N ASP A 262 -21.57 10.82 -5.73
CA ASP A 262 -22.34 10.47 -6.94
C ASP A 262 -23.78 9.97 -6.68
N PRO A 263 -24.68 10.79 -6.09
CA PRO A 263 -26.02 10.38 -5.68
C PRO A 263 -26.88 9.76 -6.79
N VAL A 264 -27.79 8.87 -6.38
CA VAL A 264 -28.72 8.16 -7.25
C VAL A 264 -29.49 9.11 -8.18
N GLU A 265 -30.01 10.21 -7.64
CA GLU A 265 -30.70 11.26 -8.39
C GLU A 265 -29.78 11.92 -9.43
N ALA A 266 -28.52 12.20 -9.07
CA ALA A 266 -27.56 12.84 -9.96
C ALA A 266 -27.26 11.94 -11.17
N LEU A 267 -26.94 10.67 -10.91
CA LEU A 267 -26.68 9.69 -11.94
C LEU A 267 -27.92 9.48 -12.85
N ARG A 268 -29.13 9.42 -12.27
CA ARG A 268 -30.39 9.30 -13.02
C ARG A 268 -30.58 10.46 -14.01
N PHE A 269 -30.47 11.70 -13.54
CA PHE A 269 -30.67 12.86 -14.40
C PHE A 269 -29.58 13.00 -15.47
N ARG A 270 -28.32 12.67 -15.14
CA ARG A 270 -27.22 12.61 -16.12
C ARG A 270 -27.50 11.60 -17.24
N MET A 271 -28.00 10.41 -16.90
CA MET A 271 -28.36 9.39 -17.89
C MET A 271 -29.50 9.84 -18.82
N GLU A 272 -30.52 10.56 -18.32
CA GLU A 272 -31.62 11.07 -19.16
C GLU A 272 -31.12 12.18 -20.10
N ALA A 273 -30.30 13.12 -19.62
CA ALA A 273 -29.64 14.12 -20.46
C ALA A 273 -28.78 13.47 -21.56
N MET A 274 -27.99 12.44 -21.21
CA MET A 274 -27.19 11.68 -22.18
C MET A 274 -28.07 10.93 -23.20
N SER A 275 -29.24 10.43 -22.80
CA SER A 275 -30.21 9.76 -23.69
C SER A 275 -30.77 10.72 -24.75
N ILE A 276 -31.14 11.93 -24.35
CA ILE A 276 -31.64 12.99 -25.24
C ILE A 276 -30.51 13.45 -26.17
N MET A 277 -29.30 13.65 -25.64
CA MET A 277 -28.14 14.05 -26.44
C MET A 277 -27.78 13.03 -27.53
N ASN A 278 -27.81 11.72 -27.25
CA ASN A 278 -27.59 10.71 -28.29
C ASN A 278 -28.59 10.84 -29.45
N GLN A 279 -29.87 11.09 -29.17
CA GLN A 279 -30.90 11.30 -30.19
C GLN A 279 -30.69 12.60 -31.00
N ARG A 280 -30.05 13.62 -30.40
CA ARG A 280 -29.70 14.86 -31.10
C ARG A 280 -28.47 14.70 -31.99
N LEU A 281 -27.47 13.95 -31.55
CA LEU A 281 -26.23 13.69 -32.31
C LEU A 281 -26.45 12.87 -33.60
N GLU A 282 -27.62 12.22 -33.76
CA GLU A 282 -28.04 11.58 -35.01
C GLU A 282 -28.46 12.58 -36.12
N ASN A 283 -28.66 13.87 -35.80
CA ASN A 283 -29.07 14.91 -36.74
C ASN A 283 -28.24 16.20 -36.56
N PHE A 284 -27.60 16.66 -37.63
CA PHE A 284 -26.65 17.78 -37.61
C PHE A 284 -27.22 19.07 -36.99
N ASP A 285 -28.42 19.48 -37.42
CA ASP A 285 -29.05 20.73 -37.00
C ASP A 285 -29.42 20.70 -35.51
N LYS A 286 -29.86 19.54 -35.01
CA LYS A 286 -30.15 19.30 -33.58
C LYS A 286 -28.87 19.19 -32.74
N ALA A 287 -27.80 18.64 -33.29
CA ALA A 287 -26.51 18.50 -32.61
C ALA A 287 -25.84 19.86 -32.30
N LEU A 288 -26.03 20.87 -33.15
CA LEU A 288 -25.38 22.18 -33.02
C LEU A 288 -26.19 23.25 -32.26
N THR A 289 -27.40 22.93 -31.79
CA THR A 289 -28.21 23.83 -30.96
C THR A 289 -27.52 24.25 -29.65
N ASP A 290 -27.92 25.40 -29.10
CA ASP A 290 -27.48 25.86 -27.77
C ASP A 290 -27.79 24.83 -26.67
N GLY A 291 -28.96 24.19 -26.74
CA GLY A 291 -29.33 23.11 -25.83
C GLY A 291 -28.36 21.94 -25.88
N SER A 292 -27.91 21.54 -27.08
CA SER A 292 -26.92 20.49 -27.24
C SER A 292 -25.52 20.91 -26.76
N ILE A 293 -25.03 22.08 -27.18
CA ILE A 293 -23.68 22.56 -26.82
C ILE A 293 -23.59 22.83 -25.31
N GLY A 294 -24.58 23.52 -24.74
CA GLY A 294 -24.67 23.79 -23.30
C GLY A 294 -24.82 22.53 -22.44
N THR A 295 -25.50 21.49 -22.95
CA THR A 295 -25.55 20.19 -22.26
C THR A 295 -24.21 19.47 -22.26
N VAL A 296 -23.46 19.47 -23.38
CA VAL A 296 -22.11 18.87 -23.41
C VAL A 296 -21.14 19.67 -22.54
N ALA A 297 -21.18 21.00 -22.55
CA ALA A 297 -20.41 21.84 -21.64
C ALA A 297 -20.72 21.54 -20.16
N SER A 298 -22.00 21.40 -19.81
CA SER A 298 -22.42 21.03 -18.46
C SER A 298 -21.98 19.61 -18.06
N LEU A 299 -21.92 18.66 -19.00
CA LEU A 299 -21.36 17.32 -18.76
C LEU A 299 -19.84 17.37 -18.53
N SER A 300 -19.08 18.09 -19.39
CA SER A 300 -17.64 18.31 -19.19
C SER A 300 -17.35 18.94 -17.84
N SER A 301 -18.07 20.00 -17.48
CA SER A 301 -17.93 20.69 -16.19
C SER A 301 -18.22 19.75 -15.01
N TYR A 302 -19.33 19.00 -15.03
CA TYR A 302 -19.66 18.07 -13.95
C TYR A 302 -18.58 17.00 -13.75
N GLU A 303 -18.15 16.36 -14.85
CA GLU A 303 -17.18 15.26 -14.78
C GLU A 303 -15.76 15.77 -14.50
N ALA A 304 -15.45 17.04 -14.81
CA ALA A 304 -14.23 17.72 -14.34
C ALA A 304 -14.26 17.96 -12.83
N THR A 305 -15.36 18.53 -12.28
CA THR A 305 -15.49 18.80 -10.84
C THR A 305 -15.54 17.50 -10.00
N ASN A 306 -16.31 16.50 -10.45
CA ASN A 306 -16.76 15.37 -9.62
C ASN A 306 -16.57 13.97 -10.24
N GLY A 307 -16.13 13.89 -11.50
CA GLY A 307 -16.17 12.66 -12.30
C GLY A 307 -14.81 12.04 -12.61
N ASP A 308 -14.72 11.39 -13.78
CA ASP A 308 -13.51 10.73 -14.27
C ASP A 308 -12.76 11.55 -15.34
N THR A 309 -11.43 11.54 -15.26
CA THR A 309 -10.55 12.35 -16.12
C THR A 309 -10.70 12.01 -17.61
N ALA A 310 -10.78 10.73 -17.97
CA ALA A 310 -10.94 10.32 -19.36
C ALA A 310 -12.33 10.68 -19.91
N VAL A 311 -13.36 10.67 -19.05
CA VAL A 311 -14.73 11.00 -19.42
C VAL A 311 -14.87 12.49 -19.75
N PHE A 312 -14.38 13.39 -18.89
CA PHE A 312 -14.47 14.83 -19.18
C PHE A 312 -13.55 15.27 -20.33
N GLN A 313 -12.35 14.69 -20.47
CA GLN A 313 -11.50 14.92 -21.64
C GLN A 313 -12.24 14.60 -22.94
N THR A 314 -12.89 13.42 -23.01
CA THR A 314 -13.64 13.00 -24.18
C THR A 314 -14.89 13.87 -24.42
N HIS A 315 -15.57 14.34 -23.37
CA HIS A 315 -16.63 15.35 -23.51
C HIS A 315 -16.09 16.70 -24.04
N MET A 316 -14.91 17.12 -23.61
CA MET A 316 -14.29 18.39 -24.01
C MET A 316 -13.77 18.37 -25.46
N GLU A 317 -13.18 17.26 -25.92
CA GLU A 317 -12.85 17.06 -27.34
C GLU A 317 -14.09 17.16 -28.23
N GLY A 318 -15.19 16.48 -27.83
CA GLY A 318 -16.47 16.57 -28.53
C GLY A 318 -17.10 17.97 -28.48
N LEU A 319 -16.96 18.69 -27.37
CA LEU A 319 -17.42 20.08 -27.23
C LEU A 319 -16.66 21.01 -28.18
N LYS A 320 -15.33 20.89 -28.24
CA LYS A 320 -14.48 21.66 -29.14
C LYS A 320 -14.90 21.49 -30.60
N GLU A 321 -15.15 20.25 -31.02
CA GLU A 321 -15.57 19.97 -32.39
C GLU A 321 -17.02 20.43 -32.67
N LEU A 322 -17.95 20.35 -31.71
CA LEU A 322 -19.30 20.92 -31.86
C LEU A 322 -19.28 22.45 -32.00
N VAL A 323 -18.50 23.16 -31.19
CA VAL A 323 -18.33 24.62 -31.29
C VAL A 323 -17.68 24.99 -32.63
N LYS A 324 -16.65 24.26 -33.05
CA LYS A 324 -15.99 24.43 -34.35
C LYS A 324 -16.93 24.17 -35.54
N LEU A 325 -17.75 23.12 -35.48
CA LEU A 325 -18.74 22.80 -36.51
C LEU A 325 -19.88 23.84 -36.61
N ARG A 326 -20.17 24.55 -35.51
CA ARG A 326 -21.09 25.70 -35.52
C ARG A 326 -20.47 26.99 -36.08
N GLY A 327 -19.13 27.09 -36.09
CA GLY A 327 -18.38 28.25 -36.59
C GLY A 327 -17.60 29.05 -35.53
N GLY A 328 -17.42 28.51 -34.32
CA GLY A 328 -16.71 29.17 -33.21
C GLY A 328 -17.64 29.79 -32.15
N LEU A 329 -17.07 30.32 -31.07
CA LEU A 329 -17.86 30.83 -29.93
C LEU A 329 -18.76 32.03 -30.29
N GLN A 330 -18.37 32.82 -31.29
CA GLN A 330 -19.13 33.99 -31.76
C GLN A 330 -20.20 33.63 -32.81
N ALA A 331 -20.34 32.36 -33.23
CA ALA A 331 -21.27 31.91 -34.27
C ALA A 331 -22.72 31.77 -33.75
N GLY A 332 -23.29 32.90 -33.32
CA GLY A 332 -24.69 33.02 -32.90
C GLY A 332 -25.04 32.17 -31.67
N LEU A 333 -24.08 31.78 -30.83
CA LEU A 333 -24.35 31.19 -29.53
C LEU A 333 -24.96 32.24 -28.59
N ASN A 334 -25.92 31.84 -27.77
CA ASN A 334 -26.43 32.69 -26.71
C ASN A 334 -25.31 32.97 -25.68
N GLN A 335 -25.24 34.20 -25.17
CA GLN A 335 -24.26 34.62 -24.16
C GLN A 335 -24.14 33.65 -22.97
N TYR A 336 -25.26 33.06 -22.52
CA TYR A 336 -25.24 32.09 -21.43
C TYR A 336 -24.61 30.77 -21.85
N THR A 337 -24.92 30.27 -23.05
CA THR A 337 -24.27 29.07 -23.62
C THR A 337 -22.78 29.29 -23.81
N ARG A 338 -22.35 30.47 -24.27
CA ARG A 338 -20.93 30.84 -24.38
C ARG A 338 -20.23 30.86 -23.02
N ARG A 339 -20.86 31.45 -21.98
CA ARG A 339 -20.37 31.38 -20.59
C ARG A 339 -20.22 29.95 -20.08
N LEU A 340 -21.18 29.04 -20.34
CA LEU A 340 -21.04 27.62 -19.96
C LEU A 340 -19.82 26.97 -20.60
N VAL A 341 -19.57 27.24 -21.89
CA VAL A 341 -18.46 26.61 -22.61
C VAL A 341 -17.11 27.07 -22.06
N LEU A 342 -16.97 28.36 -21.74
CA LEU A 342 -15.77 28.92 -21.13
C LEU A 342 -15.60 28.47 -19.68
N TRP A 343 -16.68 28.40 -18.89
CA TRP A 343 -16.65 27.78 -17.55
C TRP A 343 -16.31 26.28 -17.60
N ALA A 344 -16.79 25.55 -18.61
CA ALA A 344 -16.49 24.13 -18.77
C ALA A 344 -15.05 23.90 -19.21
N ASP A 345 -14.55 24.70 -20.14
CA ASP A 345 -13.15 24.70 -20.57
C ASP A 345 -12.22 25.00 -19.40
N LEU A 346 -12.44 26.10 -18.67
CA LEU A 346 -11.65 26.44 -17.49
C LEU A 346 -11.70 25.34 -16.42
N ASN A 347 -12.87 24.75 -16.13
CA ASN A 347 -12.96 23.60 -15.22
C ASN A 347 -12.15 22.39 -15.71
N CYS A 348 -12.15 22.08 -17.00
CA CYS A 348 -11.37 20.98 -17.56
C CYS A 348 -9.86 21.28 -17.52
N ALA A 349 -9.46 22.50 -17.86
CA ALA A 349 -8.08 22.98 -17.78
C ALA A 349 -7.58 22.94 -16.33
N ASN A 350 -8.34 23.49 -15.38
CA ASN A 350 -8.04 23.45 -13.96
C ASN A 350 -8.01 22.02 -13.41
N ALA A 351 -8.91 21.12 -13.82
CA ALA A 351 -8.89 19.72 -13.41
C ALA A 351 -7.68 18.93 -13.94
N LEU A 352 -7.12 19.30 -15.09
CA LEU A 352 -5.92 18.67 -15.66
C LEU A 352 -4.60 19.32 -15.23
N GLY A 353 -4.63 20.58 -14.80
CA GLY A 353 -3.46 21.45 -14.95
C GLY A 353 -3.09 21.70 -16.41
N GLY A 354 -4.06 21.57 -17.33
CA GLY A 354 -3.92 21.90 -18.75
C GLY A 354 -4.11 23.40 -19.00
N THR A 355 -3.74 23.90 -20.17
CA THR A 355 -4.22 25.22 -20.61
C THR A 355 -5.69 25.12 -21.05
N PRO A 356 -6.45 26.22 -20.98
CA PRO A 356 -7.71 26.35 -21.72
C PRO A 356 -7.59 25.94 -23.19
N VAL A 357 -8.70 25.47 -23.75
CA VAL A 357 -8.88 25.08 -25.15
C VAL A 357 -9.21 26.29 -26.03
N PHE A 358 -9.85 27.31 -25.44
CA PHE A 358 -10.20 28.60 -26.04
C PHE A 358 -9.19 29.69 -25.65
N GLU A 359 -9.03 30.73 -26.47
CA GLU A 359 -8.03 31.78 -26.24
C GLU A 359 -8.47 32.79 -25.17
N LEU A 360 -7.53 33.39 -24.44
CA LEU A 360 -7.83 34.34 -23.34
C LEU A 360 -8.66 35.55 -23.80
N SER A 361 -8.50 35.95 -25.06
CA SER A 361 -9.36 36.93 -25.76
C SER A 361 -10.84 36.56 -25.71
N GLU A 362 -11.17 35.29 -25.92
CA GLU A 362 -12.55 34.77 -25.89
C GLU A 362 -13.16 34.80 -24.48
N TYR A 363 -12.34 34.89 -23.42
CA TYR A 363 -12.76 35.14 -22.03
C TYR A 363 -12.95 36.63 -21.76
N THR A 364 -12.03 37.50 -22.18
CA THR A 364 -12.16 38.96 -21.99
C THR A 364 -13.34 39.55 -22.75
N ASP A 365 -13.69 39.00 -23.91
CA ASP A 365 -14.86 39.31 -24.73
C ASP A 365 -16.23 39.00 -24.04
N LEU A 366 -16.25 38.60 -22.77
CA LEU A 366 -17.48 38.48 -21.96
C LEU A 366 -17.80 39.75 -21.18
N LEU A 367 -16.80 40.59 -20.88
CA LEU A 367 -17.02 41.81 -20.12
C LEU A 367 -17.71 42.87 -21.00
N PRO A 368 -18.80 43.51 -20.53
CA PRO A 368 -19.30 44.71 -21.18
C PRO A 368 -18.26 45.83 -21.07
N PRO A 369 -18.13 46.73 -22.07
CA PRO A 369 -17.31 47.92 -21.92
C PRO A 369 -17.80 48.73 -20.71
N SER A 370 -16.90 49.05 -19.78
CA SER A 370 -17.30 49.68 -18.52
C SER A 370 -17.98 51.02 -18.77
N PRO A 371 -19.13 51.32 -18.10
CA PRO A 371 -19.61 52.68 -18.04
C PRO A 371 -18.53 53.57 -17.41
N ALA A 372 -18.31 54.75 -17.99
CA ALA A 372 -17.27 55.69 -17.58
C ALA A 372 -17.71 56.52 -16.36
N THR A 373 -17.92 55.85 -15.24
CA THR A 373 -18.27 56.48 -13.94
C THR A 373 -17.41 55.86 -12.84
N SER A 374 -16.40 56.61 -12.40
CA SER A 374 -15.71 56.35 -11.14
C SER A 374 -16.72 56.34 -9.98
N PRO A 375 -16.48 55.57 -8.89
CA PRO A 375 -17.22 55.77 -7.65
C PRO A 375 -17.06 57.22 -7.16
N PRO A 376 -18.11 57.80 -6.52
CA PRO A 376 -17.94 59.04 -5.77
C PRO A 376 -16.87 58.87 -4.69
N ALA A 377 -16.04 59.90 -4.48
CA ALA A 377 -14.92 59.84 -3.52
C ALA A 377 -15.36 59.49 -2.08
N ASP A 378 -16.59 59.84 -1.72
CA ASP A 378 -17.18 59.65 -0.39
C ASP A 378 -17.64 58.20 -0.09
N GLN A 379 -17.30 57.23 -0.96
CA GLN A 379 -17.44 55.79 -0.67
C GLN A 379 -16.10 55.04 -0.67
N GLN A 380 -15.01 55.71 -0.31
CA GLN A 380 -13.88 55.00 0.29
C GLN A 380 -14.34 54.32 1.59
N LEU A 381 -14.39 52.99 1.59
CA LEU A 381 -14.41 52.23 2.84
C LEU A 381 -13.10 52.54 3.57
N GLU A 382 -13.19 52.91 4.86
CA GLU A 382 -12.01 53.00 5.73
C GLU A 382 -11.45 51.58 5.93
N HIS A 383 -10.58 51.15 5.01
CA HIS A 383 -9.91 49.87 5.11
C HIS A 383 -9.00 49.89 6.36
N PRO A 384 -9.17 48.98 7.34
CA PRO A 384 -8.21 48.85 8.41
C PRO A 384 -6.85 48.43 7.82
N PRO A 385 -5.71 48.94 8.33
CA PRO A 385 -4.40 48.70 7.74
C PRO A 385 -3.86 47.30 8.07
N PRO A 386 -3.72 46.44 7.05
CA PRO A 386 -2.46 45.70 6.92
C PRO A 386 -1.90 45.65 5.49
N PHE A 387 -2.66 46.07 4.46
CA PHE A 387 -2.38 45.64 3.09
C PHE A 387 -1.25 46.38 2.35
N GLU A 388 -0.77 47.53 2.87
CA GLU A 388 0.53 48.09 2.44
C GLU A 388 1.66 47.08 2.71
N GLU A 389 1.59 46.32 3.81
CA GLU A 389 2.59 45.31 4.13
C GLU A 389 2.57 44.17 3.10
N ILE A 390 1.41 43.82 2.54
CA ILE A 390 1.31 42.82 1.46
C ILE A 390 1.78 43.36 0.11
N GLY A 391 1.47 44.61 -0.23
CA GLY A 391 2.09 45.27 -1.39
C GLY A 391 3.61 45.17 -1.30
N ASN A 392 4.18 45.55 -0.15
CA ASN A 392 5.62 45.51 0.12
C ASN A 392 6.20 44.09 0.31
N ILE A 393 5.40 43.08 0.64
CA ILE A 393 5.82 41.66 0.69
C ILE A 393 5.89 41.10 -0.73
N LEU A 394 4.89 41.37 -1.56
CA LEU A 394 4.80 40.86 -2.94
C LEU A 394 5.73 41.61 -3.91
N SER A 395 6.07 42.89 -3.65
CA SER A 395 6.95 43.70 -4.51
C SER A 395 8.45 43.48 -4.28
N ASP A 396 8.88 43.32 -3.03
CA ASP A 396 10.31 43.19 -2.70
C ASP A 396 10.85 41.79 -3.04
N LEU A 397 9.96 40.80 -2.99
CA LEU A 397 10.18 39.58 -3.72
C LEU A 397 10.20 39.92 -5.21
N LYS A 398 11.38 39.83 -5.84
CA LYS A 398 11.58 39.85 -7.31
C LYS A 398 10.91 38.63 -8.01
N LEU A 399 10.02 37.97 -7.28
CA LEU A 399 9.31 36.70 -7.37
C LEU A 399 8.10 36.63 -8.30
N ILE A 400 7.38 37.75 -8.36
CA ILE A 400 5.91 37.83 -8.47
C ILE A 400 5.49 38.95 -9.43
N ASP A 401 4.45 38.71 -10.22
CA ASP A 401 3.87 39.65 -11.18
C ASP A 401 2.95 40.67 -10.47
N PRO A 402 3.01 41.99 -10.77
CA PRO A 402 2.14 43.00 -10.17
C PRO A 402 0.64 42.68 -10.26
N SER A 403 0.20 42.01 -11.33
CA SER A 403 -1.20 41.60 -11.51
C SER A 403 -1.69 40.63 -10.43
N LEU A 404 -0.80 39.96 -9.68
CA LEU A 404 -1.21 39.14 -8.54
C LEU A 404 -1.76 39.99 -7.38
N VAL A 405 -1.25 41.21 -7.19
CA VAL A 405 -1.74 42.14 -6.16
C VAL A 405 -3.17 42.56 -6.50
N ASP A 406 -3.41 42.97 -7.75
CA ASP A 406 -4.73 43.33 -8.27
C ASP A 406 -5.73 42.15 -8.17
N LEU A 407 -5.27 40.93 -8.46
CA LEU A 407 -6.08 39.71 -8.31
C LEU A 407 -6.43 39.40 -6.85
N PHE A 408 -5.50 39.57 -5.91
CA PHE A 408 -5.78 39.37 -4.48
C PHE A 408 -6.77 40.41 -3.95
N MET A 409 -6.65 41.67 -4.38
CA MET A 409 -7.64 42.72 -4.06
C MET A 409 -9.02 42.39 -4.66
N LEU A 410 -9.09 42.00 -5.94
CA LEU A 410 -10.34 41.63 -6.60
C LEU A 410 -11.03 40.42 -5.92
N LEU A 411 -10.27 39.40 -5.51
CA LEU A 411 -10.82 38.24 -4.80
C LEU A 411 -11.30 38.60 -3.40
N ARG A 412 -10.64 39.54 -2.72
CA ARG A 412 -11.10 40.08 -1.44
C ARG A 412 -12.39 40.88 -1.60
N ASP A 413 -12.47 41.81 -2.56
CA ASP A 413 -13.68 42.59 -2.84
C ASP A 413 -14.87 41.69 -3.13
N LEU A 414 -14.68 40.65 -3.95
CA LEU A 414 -15.71 39.64 -4.24
C LEU A 414 -16.12 38.83 -2.99
N ALA A 415 -15.20 38.58 -2.06
CA ALA A 415 -15.50 37.87 -0.80
C ALA A 415 -16.26 38.74 0.21
N GLU A 416 -15.90 40.02 0.34
CA GLU A 416 -16.63 40.99 1.16
C GLU A 416 -18.04 41.23 0.59
N LEU A 417 -18.18 41.29 -0.74
CA LEU A 417 -19.47 41.35 -1.44
C LEU A 417 -20.34 40.10 -1.22
N ASP A 418 -19.76 38.89 -1.20
CA ASP A 418 -20.54 37.67 -0.96
C ASP A 418 -21.06 37.58 0.48
N GLN A 419 -20.28 38.07 1.45
CA GLN A 419 -20.64 38.08 2.87
C GLN A 419 -21.63 39.19 3.22
N GLY A 420 -21.46 40.39 2.66
CA GLY A 420 -22.25 41.59 2.97
C GLY A 420 -23.72 41.54 2.54
N SER A 421 -24.60 42.26 3.25
CA SER A 421 -25.95 42.53 2.76
C SER A 421 -25.89 43.63 1.68
N PRO A 422 -26.49 43.47 0.50
CA PRO A 422 -26.44 44.48 -0.55
C PRO A 422 -27.13 45.78 -0.08
N LYS A 423 -26.49 46.93 -0.30
CA LYS A 423 -26.97 48.23 0.19
C LYS A 423 -28.05 48.81 -0.73
N SER A 424 -27.97 48.51 -2.03
CA SER A 424 -28.98 48.82 -3.04
C SER A 424 -29.30 47.61 -3.93
N ALA A 425 -30.28 47.76 -4.84
CA ALA A 425 -30.58 46.78 -5.87
C ALA A 425 -29.64 46.85 -7.09
N GLU A 426 -28.86 47.93 -7.22
CA GLU A 426 -27.99 48.20 -8.38
C GLU A 426 -26.53 47.77 -8.12
N ASP A 427 -26.13 47.63 -6.85
CA ASP A 427 -24.75 47.27 -6.44
C ASP A 427 -24.28 45.92 -7.02
N PHE A 428 -25.20 44.98 -7.23
CA PHE A 428 -24.91 43.55 -7.42
C PHE A 428 -25.41 43.03 -8.77
N ASN A 429 -24.49 42.78 -9.71
CA ASN A 429 -24.82 42.26 -11.04
C ASN A 429 -24.21 40.86 -11.18
N ALA A 430 -25.00 39.83 -10.87
CA ALA A 430 -24.57 38.43 -10.80
C ALA A 430 -23.85 37.92 -12.06
N ILE A 431 -24.21 38.45 -13.23
CA ILE A 431 -23.55 38.16 -14.50
C ILE A 431 -22.16 38.80 -14.53
N ARG A 432 -22.08 40.13 -14.41
CA ARG A 432 -20.82 40.91 -14.40
C ARG A 432 -19.84 40.38 -13.35
N ASP A 433 -20.35 40.09 -12.16
CA ASP A 433 -19.53 39.71 -11.02
C ASP A 433 -19.13 38.22 -11.07
N SER A 434 -19.88 37.37 -11.79
CA SER A 434 -19.40 36.05 -12.24
C SER A 434 -18.37 36.13 -13.37
N ASP A 435 -18.47 37.09 -14.29
CA ASP A 435 -17.49 37.25 -15.38
C ASP A 435 -16.14 37.76 -14.84
N LYS A 436 -16.15 38.65 -13.82
CA LYS A 436 -14.96 38.99 -13.03
C LYS A 436 -14.31 37.76 -12.39
N LEU A 437 -15.12 36.89 -11.77
CA LEU A 437 -14.64 35.69 -11.09
C LEU A 437 -14.01 34.69 -12.07
N LEU A 438 -14.65 34.49 -13.23
CA LEU A 438 -14.11 33.70 -14.35
C LEU A 438 -12.77 34.27 -14.85
N LEU A 439 -12.68 35.59 -15.01
CA LEU A 439 -11.44 36.26 -15.46
C LEU A 439 -10.31 36.16 -14.43
N ALA A 440 -10.62 36.24 -13.13
CA ALA A 440 -9.64 36.06 -12.07
C ALA A 440 -9.07 34.62 -12.06
N GLU A 441 -9.94 33.61 -12.14
CA GLU A 441 -9.52 32.19 -12.14
C GLU A 441 -8.69 31.81 -13.37
N VAL A 442 -9.06 32.28 -14.58
CA VAL A 442 -8.26 32.01 -15.79
C VAL A 442 -6.93 32.78 -15.80
N THR A 443 -6.87 34.00 -15.24
CA THR A 443 -5.62 34.76 -15.12
C THR A 443 -4.67 34.12 -14.10
N LEU A 444 -5.16 33.67 -12.94
CA LEU A 444 -4.36 32.90 -11.98
C LEU A 444 -3.82 31.60 -12.59
N LEU A 445 -4.66 30.89 -13.36
CA LEU A 445 -4.22 29.70 -14.09
C LEU A 445 -3.12 30.05 -15.12
N ALA A 446 -3.27 31.13 -15.88
CA ALA A 446 -2.25 31.59 -16.84
C ALA A 446 -0.93 31.98 -16.15
N LEU A 447 -0.98 32.75 -15.05
CA LEU A 447 0.19 33.14 -14.26
C LEU A 447 0.93 31.92 -13.66
N SER A 448 0.19 30.91 -13.20
CA SER A 448 0.77 29.65 -12.70
C SER A 448 1.48 28.80 -13.78
N LYS A 449 1.33 29.19 -15.06
CA LYS A 449 1.79 28.41 -16.23
C LYS A 449 2.84 29.12 -17.08
N ASN A 450 3.06 30.41 -16.86
CA ASN A 450 4.09 31.16 -17.56
C ASN A 450 5.47 30.53 -17.22
N PRO A 451 6.29 30.09 -18.21
CA PRO A 451 7.59 29.47 -17.95
C PRO A 451 8.61 30.39 -17.23
N SER A 452 8.36 31.70 -17.23
CA SER A 452 9.16 32.70 -16.50
C SER A 452 8.69 32.93 -15.06
N SER A 453 7.55 32.35 -14.64
CA SER A 453 7.05 32.45 -13.27
C SER A 453 7.92 31.68 -12.29
N SER A 454 8.10 32.23 -11.09
CA SER A 454 8.76 31.51 -10.01
C SER A 454 7.91 30.32 -9.52
N LYS A 455 8.56 29.31 -8.94
CA LYS A 455 7.87 28.19 -8.29
C LYS A 455 6.99 28.66 -7.12
N LEU A 456 7.42 29.70 -6.41
CA LEU A 456 6.64 30.33 -5.35
C LEU A 456 5.37 30.98 -5.93
N LEU A 457 5.49 31.83 -6.96
CA LEU A 457 4.34 32.43 -7.67
C LEU A 457 3.35 31.38 -8.19
N THR A 458 3.86 30.28 -8.77
CA THR A 458 3.04 29.16 -9.22
C THR A 458 2.19 28.58 -8.08
N SER A 459 2.83 28.31 -6.94
CA SER A 459 2.15 27.81 -5.73
C SER A 459 1.17 28.84 -5.12
N THR A 460 1.52 30.14 -5.10
CA THR A 460 0.63 31.22 -4.65
C THR A 460 -0.64 31.31 -5.49
N CYS A 461 -0.51 31.26 -6.82
CA CYS A 461 -1.66 31.25 -7.73
C CYS A 461 -2.55 30.02 -7.51
N MET A 462 -1.97 28.86 -7.24
CA MET A 462 -2.72 27.63 -7.01
C MET A 462 -3.45 27.62 -5.66
N ALA A 463 -2.86 28.19 -4.60
CA ALA A 463 -3.55 28.44 -3.34
C ALA A 463 -4.70 29.46 -3.52
N ALA A 464 -4.49 30.53 -4.31
CA ALA A 464 -5.55 31.50 -4.62
C ALA A 464 -6.72 30.85 -5.38
N ILE A 465 -6.46 29.92 -6.31
CA ILE A 465 -7.52 29.13 -6.99
C ILE A 465 -8.26 28.24 -5.99
N ILE A 466 -7.60 27.58 -5.04
CA ILE A 466 -8.25 26.78 -3.98
C ILE A 466 -9.21 27.64 -3.14
N PHE A 467 -8.76 28.83 -2.71
CA PHE A 467 -9.59 29.79 -1.98
C PHE A 467 -10.81 30.25 -2.80
N LEU A 468 -10.58 30.62 -4.06
CA LEU A 468 -11.60 31.06 -5.02
C LEU A 468 -12.67 29.97 -5.24
N ASP A 469 -12.24 28.73 -5.49
CA ASP A 469 -13.13 27.59 -5.72
C ASP A 469 -13.99 27.27 -4.50
N LYS A 470 -13.38 27.21 -3.31
CA LYS A 470 -14.09 26.93 -2.05
C LYS A 470 -15.08 28.04 -1.71
N HIS A 471 -14.64 29.29 -1.59
CA HIS A 471 -15.46 30.36 -1.01
C HIS A 471 -16.26 31.16 -2.04
N LEU A 472 -15.66 31.54 -3.17
CA LEU A 472 -16.33 32.37 -4.18
C LEU A 472 -17.15 31.55 -5.18
N ARG A 473 -16.83 30.27 -5.38
CA ARG A 473 -17.63 29.36 -6.23
C ARG A 473 -18.49 28.36 -5.45
N GLY A 474 -18.18 28.12 -4.18
CA GLY A 474 -18.89 27.18 -3.32
C GLY A 474 -18.66 25.71 -3.69
N ILE A 475 -17.44 25.36 -4.12
CA ILE A 475 -17.03 23.98 -4.39
C ILE A 475 -16.56 23.37 -3.06
N THR A 476 -17.18 22.27 -2.66
CA THR A 476 -16.87 21.59 -1.39
C THR A 476 -15.48 20.94 -1.44
N PHE A 477 -14.77 20.90 -0.30
CA PHE A 477 -13.42 20.31 -0.25
C PHE A 477 -13.39 18.81 -0.59
N ASN A 478 -14.52 18.11 -0.54
CA ASN A 478 -14.65 16.70 -0.97
C ASN A 478 -14.97 16.52 -2.47
N ALA A 479 -15.00 17.60 -3.27
CA ALA A 479 -15.07 17.50 -4.72
C ALA A 479 -13.72 17.02 -5.31
N ARG A 480 -13.75 16.13 -6.30
CA ARG A 480 -12.55 15.53 -6.90
C ARG A 480 -11.59 16.55 -7.52
N ILE A 481 -12.10 17.67 -8.04
CA ILE A 481 -11.23 18.74 -8.53
C ILE A 481 -10.37 19.34 -7.41
N MET A 482 -10.86 19.37 -6.17
CA MET A 482 -10.10 19.83 -5.00
C MET A 482 -8.99 18.85 -4.62
N GLU A 483 -9.26 17.53 -4.67
CA GLU A 483 -8.19 16.51 -4.55
C GLU A 483 -7.07 16.76 -5.58
N ARG A 484 -7.45 17.10 -6.82
CA ARG A 484 -6.48 17.42 -7.88
C ARG A 484 -5.77 18.75 -7.66
N PHE A 485 -6.40 19.77 -7.07
CA PHE A 485 -5.70 21.02 -6.70
C PHE A 485 -4.69 20.80 -5.58
N VAL A 486 -5.12 20.19 -4.47
CA VAL A 486 -4.30 19.88 -3.30
C VAL A 486 -3.07 19.05 -3.69
N ALA A 487 -3.26 17.96 -4.45
CA ALA A 487 -2.16 17.12 -4.92
C ALA A 487 -1.13 17.87 -5.79
N ARG A 488 -1.58 18.80 -6.64
CA ARG A 488 -0.65 19.62 -7.45
C ARG A 488 0.00 20.73 -6.64
N LEU A 489 -0.69 21.32 -5.66
CA LEU A 489 -0.11 22.33 -4.78
C LEU A 489 1.01 21.73 -3.93
N GLN A 490 0.82 20.51 -3.42
CA GLN A 490 1.86 19.71 -2.77
C GLN A 490 3.10 19.55 -3.67
N VAL A 491 2.91 19.12 -4.93
CA VAL A 491 4.02 18.98 -5.91
C VAL A 491 4.69 20.32 -6.21
N SER A 492 3.93 21.39 -6.43
CA SER A 492 4.46 22.73 -6.69
C SER A 492 5.25 23.29 -5.50
N MET A 493 4.83 23.01 -4.27
CA MET A 493 5.56 23.41 -3.07
C MET A 493 6.78 22.53 -2.80
N ASN A 494 6.78 21.24 -3.16
CA ASN A 494 8.01 20.43 -3.15
C ASN A 494 9.09 21.02 -4.07
N ASP A 495 8.72 21.51 -5.27
CA ASP A 495 9.65 22.26 -6.13
C ASP A 495 10.21 23.52 -5.44
N VAL A 496 9.37 24.29 -4.73
CA VAL A 496 9.81 25.47 -3.94
C VAL A 496 10.80 25.07 -2.83
N LEU A 497 10.45 24.08 -2.03
CA LEU A 497 11.24 23.58 -0.91
C LEU A 497 12.57 22.96 -1.36
N SER A 498 12.65 22.42 -2.59
CA SER A 498 13.90 21.89 -3.16
C SER A 498 14.93 22.95 -3.56
N ILE A 499 14.53 24.23 -3.65
CA ILE A 499 15.37 25.34 -4.12
C ILE A 499 15.78 26.26 -2.96
N ILE A 500 15.01 26.29 -1.87
CA ILE A 500 15.22 27.16 -0.72
C ILE A 500 16.04 26.43 0.35
N SER A 501 17.16 27.01 0.79
CA SER A 501 18.02 26.47 1.84
C SER A 501 17.31 26.51 3.21
N PRO A 502 17.31 25.41 4.01
CA PRO A 502 16.66 25.37 5.33
C PRO A 502 17.15 26.39 6.36
N PHE A 503 18.27 27.06 6.10
CA PHE A 503 18.92 28.02 7.01
C PHE A 503 18.89 29.47 6.52
N GLU A 504 18.30 29.74 5.35
CA GLU A 504 18.35 31.06 4.69
C GLU A 504 16.98 31.55 4.18
N ILE A 505 15.87 31.04 4.74
CA ILE A 505 14.52 31.50 4.37
C ILE A 505 14.27 32.90 4.94
N ASP A 506 14.03 33.89 4.09
CA ASP A 506 13.67 35.22 4.54
C ASP A 506 12.23 35.29 5.07
N VAL A 507 11.97 36.23 5.99
CA VAL A 507 10.68 36.34 6.69
C VAL A 507 9.51 36.66 5.74
N LYS A 508 9.72 37.37 4.61
CA LYS A 508 8.67 37.66 3.64
C LYS A 508 8.29 36.40 2.86
N THR A 509 9.28 35.64 2.39
CA THR A 509 9.07 34.32 1.76
C THR A 509 8.37 33.34 2.71
N ALA A 510 8.86 33.22 3.95
CA ALA A 510 8.29 32.31 4.94
C ALA A 510 6.82 32.63 5.28
N ARG A 511 6.44 33.92 5.37
CA ARG A 511 5.03 34.34 5.56
C ARG A 511 4.12 33.92 4.41
N ILE A 512 4.57 34.04 3.15
CA ILE A 512 3.80 33.54 1.99
C ILE A 512 3.68 32.02 2.03
N MET A 513 4.78 31.32 2.34
CA MET A 513 4.77 29.86 2.47
C MET A 513 3.80 29.39 3.56
N LEU A 514 3.73 30.08 4.70
CA LEU A 514 2.76 29.81 5.76
C LEU A 514 1.32 29.88 5.23
N TRP A 515 0.95 30.95 4.50
CA TRP A 515 -0.38 31.07 3.90
C TRP A 515 -0.65 29.98 2.85
N ILE A 516 0.27 29.71 1.92
CA ILE A 516 0.11 28.66 0.90
C ILE A 516 -0.12 27.29 1.55
N LEU A 517 0.72 26.93 2.53
CA LEU A 517 0.65 25.65 3.21
C LEU A 517 -0.61 25.54 4.08
N TYR A 518 -1.09 26.65 4.65
CA TYR A 518 -2.33 26.69 5.42
C TYR A 518 -3.55 26.49 4.52
N VAL A 519 -3.63 27.20 3.39
CA VAL A 519 -4.71 27.04 2.39
C VAL A 519 -4.73 25.59 1.87
N GLY A 520 -3.57 25.05 1.53
CA GLY A 520 -3.42 23.66 1.09
C GLY A 520 -3.80 22.66 2.19
N GLY A 521 -3.37 22.90 3.43
CA GLY A 521 -3.68 22.06 4.61
C GLY A 521 -5.16 22.03 4.95
N VAL A 522 -5.85 23.17 4.97
CA VAL A 522 -7.30 23.25 5.17
C VAL A 522 -8.03 22.53 4.03
N ALA A 523 -7.67 22.80 2.78
CA ALA A 523 -8.26 22.11 1.63
C ALA A 523 -7.94 20.60 1.59
N ALA A 524 -6.88 20.17 2.28
CA ALA A 524 -6.51 18.77 2.45
C ALA A 524 -7.29 18.04 3.57
N GLU A 525 -8.28 18.66 4.23
CA GLU A 525 -9.10 17.91 5.20
C GLU A 525 -9.73 16.65 4.57
N GLU A 526 -9.73 15.54 5.33
CA GLU A 526 -10.08 14.17 4.92
C GLU A 526 -9.26 13.61 3.73
N LYS A 527 -8.15 14.25 3.33
CA LYS A 527 -7.25 13.80 2.25
C LYS A 527 -5.88 13.44 2.78
N ILE A 528 -5.13 12.72 1.97
CA ILE A 528 -3.82 12.22 2.36
C ILE A 528 -2.77 13.31 2.49
N GLU A 529 -2.76 14.30 1.58
CA GLU A 529 -1.76 15.36 1.55
C GLU A 529 -1.75 16.20 2.84
N ARG A 530 -2.79 16.08 3.67
CA ARG A 530 -2.92 16.72 4.99
C ARG A 530 -1.68 16.52 5.86
N ALA A 531 -1.16 15.29 5.95
CA ALA A 531 0.03 15.02 6.76
C ALA A 531 1.24 15.81 6.27
N TRP A 532 1.49 15.80 4.95
CA TRP A 532 2.55 16.60 4.33
C TRP A 532 2.35 18.10 4.58
N PHE A 533 1.13 18.64 4.47
CA PHE A 533 0.86 20.05 4.74
C PHE A 533 1.05 20.40 6.22
N VAL A 534 0.67 19.51 7.14
CA VAL A 534 0.88 19.65 8.59
C VAL A 534 2.37 19.73 8.93
N THR A 535 3.19 18.78 8.51
CA THR A 535 4.63 18.77 8.82
C THR A 535 5.38 19.97 8.23
N HIS A 536 4.98 20.44 7.04
CA HIS A 536 5.58 21.66 6.46
C HIS A 536 5.05 22.95 7.09
N LEU A 537 3.81 22.97 7.61
CA LEU A 537 3.32 24.05 8.46
C LEU A 537 4.10 24.13 9.76
N SER A 538 4.35 23.01 10.44
CA SER A 538 5.20 22.93 11.62
C SER A 538 6.55 23.59 11.38
N TYR A 539 7.26 23.14 10.35
CA TYR A 539 8.58 23.66 9.98
C TYR A 539 8.58 25.18 9.68
N ILE A 540 7.57 25.70 8.98
CA ILE A 540 7.48 27.14 8.70
C ILE A 540 7.04 27.94 9.95
N CYS A 541 6.22 27.37 10.84
CA CYS A 541 5.92 27.96 12.14
C CYS A 541 7.15 28.07 13.04
N ASP A 542 8.01 27.05 13.06
CA ASP A 542 9.29 27.07 13.77
C ASP A 542 10.27 28.09 13.15
N SER A 543 10.36 28.12 11.81
CA SER A 543 11.17 29.09 11.07
C SER A 543 10.75 30.55 11.32
N LEU A 544 9.46 30.78 11.53
CA LEU A 544 8.87 32.09 11.89
C LEU A 544 8.80 32.35 13.41
N GLN A 545 9.27 31.42 14.24
CA GLN A 545 9.24 31.49 15.72
C GLN A 545 7.82 31.70 16.30
N LEU A 546 6.80 31.12 15.66
CA LEU A 546 5.40 31.25 16.05
C LEU A 546 5.09 30.31 17.21
N ASN A 547 4.84 30.85 18.40
CA ASN A 547 4.73 30.05 19.62
C ASN A 547 3.29 29.58 19.92
N ASN A 548 2.29 30.11 19.21
CA ASN A 548 0.89 29.77 19.39
C ASN A 548 0.05 30.20 18.17
N TRP A 549 -1.21 29.74 18.10
CA TRP A 549 -2.15 30.06 17.03
C TRP A 549 -2.38 31.57 16.80
N LYS A 550 -2.38 32.42 17.84
CA LYS A 550 -2.69 33.85 17.70
C LYS A 550 -1.66 34.55 16.80
N ASP A 551 -0.39 34.20 16.96
CA ASP A 551 0.73 34.78 16.19
C ASP A 551 0.64 34.35 14.71
N ALA A 552 0.35 33.07 14.46
CA ALA A 552 0.13 32.54 13.12
C ALA A 552 -1.13 33.13 12.47
N LYS A 553 -2.22 33.28 13.23
CA LYS A 553 -3.48 33.89 12.79
C LYS A 553 -3.23 35.32 12.29
N GLN A 554 -2.46 36.13 13.02
CA GLN A 554 -2.16 37.52 12.62
C GLN A 554 -1.45 37.60 11.26
N ILE A 555 -0.59 36.63 10.93
CA ILE A 555 0.04 36.54 9.60
C ILE A 555 -0.98 36.09 8.55
N LEU A 556 -1.77 35.06 8.85
CA LEU A 556 -2.74 34.48 7.92
C LEU A 556 -3.89 35.44 7.55
N GLU A 557 -4.38 36.22 8.52
CA GLU A 557 -5.42 37.25 8.33
C GLU A 557 -4.96 38.46 7.51
N SER A 558 -3.65 38.63 7.28
CA SER A 558 -3.20 39.67 6.34
C SER A 558 -3.59 39.34 4.90
N PHE A 559 -3.49 38.06 4.50
CA PHE A 559 -3.73 37.56 3.14
C PHE A 559 -5.24 37.31 2.88
N LEU A 560 -5.56 36.54 1.83
CA LEU A 560 -6.93 36.06 1.57
C LEU A 560 -7.37 35.12 2.71
N TRP A 561 -8.24 35.62 3.58
CA TRP A 561 -8.75 34.92 4.76
C TRP A 561 -10.29 34.99 4.85
N PRO A 562 -11.01 33.86 4.90
CA PRO A 562 -12.45 33.81 5.05
C PRO A 562 -12.87 33.50 6.50
N LEU A 563 -13.91 34.16 7.01
CA LEU A 563 -14.43 33.95 8.38
C LEU A 563 -14.81 32.49 8.67
N GLU A 564 -15.13 31.68 7.66
CA GLU A 564 -15.43 30.25 7.81
C GLU A 564 -14.22 29.44 8.31
N TRP A 565 -12.98 29.84 7.98
CA TRP A 565 -11.78 29.16 8.48
C TRP A 565 -11.51 29.41 9.97
N GLU A 566 -12.25 30.31 10.62
CA GLU A 566 -12.29 30.44 12.10
C GLU A 566 -12.79 29.15 12.78
N THR A 567 -13.50 28.27 12.05
CA THR A 567 -13.87 26.91 12.52
C THR A 567 -12.91 25.83 12.01
N ASP A 568 -12.59 25.83 10.70
CA ASP A 568 -11.75 24.79 10.08
C ASP A 568 -10.33 24.74 10.67
N ARG A 569 -9.84 25.88 11.21
CA ARG A 569 -8.52 26.01 11.86
C ARG A 569 -8.26 25.04 12.99
N ALA A 570 -9.26 24.68 13.78
CA ALA A 570 -9.02 24.09 15.11
C ALA A 570 -8.32 22.74 14.97
N ARG A 571 -8.81 21.92 14.04
CA ARG A 571 -8.23 20.62 13.68
C ARG A 571 -6.84 20.77 13.08
N LEU A 572 -6.68 21.64 12.08
CA LEU A 572 -5.38 21.84 11.42
C LEU A 572 -4.31 22.32 12.40
N TRP A 573 -4.66 23.21 13.32
CA TRP A 573 -3.72 23.71 14.32
C TRP A 573 -3.45 22.70 15.44
N GLU A 574 -4.45 21.92 15.90
CA GLU A 574 -4.24 20.77 16.80
C GLU A 574 -3.40 19.64 16.15
N GLU A 575 -3.38 19.55 14.83
CA GLU A 575 -2.51 18.65 14.08
C GLU A 575 -1.09 19.23 13.98
N VAL A 576 -0.92 20.53 13.74
CA VAL A 576 0.38 21.22 13.67
C VAL A 576 1.06 21.32 15.04
N ASP A 577 0.37 21.70 16.12
CA ASP A 577 0.97 21.72 17.46
C ASP A 577 1.38 20.31 17.92
N ARG A 578 0.63 19.28 17.50
CA ARG A 578 0.97 17.87 17.74
C ARG A 578 2.15 17.41 16.90
N ASP A 579 2.19 17.76 15.62
CA ASP A 579 3.32 17.47 14.74
C ASP A 579 4.59 18.17 15.25
N ARG A 580 4.54 19.43 15.68
CA ARG A 580 5.70 20.11 16.33
C ARG A 580 6.17 19.40 17.60
N ALA A 581 5.25 18.84 18.40
CA ALA A 581 5.60 17.99 19.54
C ALA A 581 6.14 16.59 19.13
N THR A 582 5.91 16.15 17.88
CA THR A 582 6.30 14.84 17.34
C THR A 582 7.54 14.90 16.42
N THR A 583 7.81 16.05 15.78
CA THR A 583 8.87 16.25 14.77
C THR A 583 10.28 16.35 15.39
N SER A 584 10.37 16.26 16.73
CA SER A 584 11.61 15.99 17.47
C SER A 584 11.95 14.49 17.61
N GLN A 585 11.31 13.58 16.85
CA GLN A 585 11.28 12.13 17.15
C GLN A 585 11.45 11.24 15.90
N LEU A 586 12.56 10.50 15.78
CA LEU A 586 12.79 9.45 14.76
C LEU A 586 13.90 8.46 15.21
N LEU A 587 13.63 7.45 16.05
CA LEU A 587 14.44 6.21 16.18
C LEU A 587 13.56 4.98 16.54
N THR A 588 14.02 4.02 17.36
CA THR A 588 13.57 2.59 17.30
C THR A 588 13.05 2.01 18.64
N GLU A 589 13.27 0.70 18.87
CA GLU A 589 12.83 -0.03 20.07
C GLU A 589 13.98 -0.35 21.04
N GLN A 590 15.24 -0.09 20.65
CA GLN A 590 16.33 0.05 21.61
C GLN A 590 16.07 1.29 22.47
N ASP A 591 15.73 2.42 21.83
CA ASP A 591 15.22 3.63 22.48
C ASP A 591 13.98 3.38 23.34
N TYR A 592 13.12 2.41 23.00
CA TYR A 592 11.94 2.13 23.82
C TYR A 592 12.32 1.68 25.24
N LEU A 593 13.38 0.88 25.34
CA LEU A 593 13.88 0.38 26.62
C LEU A 593 14.69 1.44 27.35
N ASP A 594 15.51 2.21 26.63
CA ASP A 594 16.27 3.31 27.21
C ASP A 594 15.31 4.40 27.74
N ASN A 595 14.35 4.90 26.96
CA ASN A 595 13.34 5.85 27.44
C ASN A 595 12.54 5.30 28.62
N LEU A 596 12.13 4.03 28.62
CA LEU A 596 11.39 3.47 29.75
C LEU A 596 12.26 3.32 31.01
N ALA A 597 13.58 3.10 30.86
CA ALA A 597 14.51 3.18 31.97
C ALA A 597 14.70 4.63 32.45
N LEU A 598 14.61 5.62 31.55
CA LEU A 598 14.72 7.06 31.83
C LEU A 598 13.42 7.66 32.41
N ASP A 599 12.26 7.07 32.13
CA ASP A 599 10.96 7.35 32.76
C ASP A 599 10.96 7.04 34.27
N LEU A 600 11.88 6.18 34.73
CA LEU A 600 12.15 5.95 36.16
C LEU A 600 12.94 7.11 36.81
N HIS A 601 13.43 8.05 36.00
CA HIS A 601 14.33 9.15 36.36
C HIS A 601 15.55 8.70 37.19
N PRO A 602 16.36 7.74 36.67
CA PRO A 602 17.44 7.13 37.44
C PRO A 602 18.61 8.09 37.67
N GLU A 603 19.19 8.03 38.87
CA GLU A 603 20.38 8.82 39.27
C GLU A 603 21.63 8.44 38.45
N ALA A 604 21.72 7.17 38.03
CA ALA A 604 22.82 6.62 37.24
C ALA A 604 22.30 5.61 36.21
N PHE A 605 22.88 5.58 35.01
CA PHE A 605 22.45 4.69 33.93
C PHE A 605 23.63 3.96 33.26
N TRP A 606 23.56 2.63 33.20
CA TRP A 606 24.59 1.76 32.62
C TRP A 606 24.04 0.96 31.43
N PRO A 607 24.30 1.37 30.17
CA PRO A 607 23.96 0.57 28.99
C PRO A 607 24.88 -0.65 28.86
N ILE A 608 24.45 -1.81 29.33
CA ILE A 608 25.27 -3.03 29.40
C ILE A 608 25.03 -3.95 28.19
N TRP A 609 26.10 -4.52 27.63
CA TRP A 609 26.03 -5.73 26.80
C TRP A 609 26.86 -6.86 27.41
N THR A 610 26.25 -8.00 27.69
CA THR A 610 26.97 -9.19 28.17
C THR A 610 27.51 -9.99 26.98
N TRP A 611 28.84 -10.12 26.89
CA TRP A 611 29.50 -10.92 25.87
C TRP A 611 29.40 -12.41 26.24
N ASP A 612 28.22 -12.98 26.00
CA ASP A 612 27.84 -14.30 26.47
C ASP A 612 28.66 -15.43 25.79
N PRO A 613 29.44 -16.22 26.56
CA PRO A 613 30.26 -17.33 26.06
C PRO A 613 29.49 -18.41 25.28
N HIS A 614 28.17 -18.54 25.51
CA HIS A 614 27.32 -19.44 24.74
C HIS A 614 27.44 -19.14 23.24
N TYR A 615 27.36 -17.87 22.83
CA TYR A 615 27.43 -17.51 21.42
C TYR A 615 28.85 -17.58 20.86
N VAL A 616 29.87 -17.34 21.68
CA VAL A 616 31.28 -17.37 21.24
C VAL A 616 31.78 -18.79 20.98
N TYR A 617 31.41 -19.77 21.81
CA TYR A 617 31.96 -21.13 21.76
C TYR A 617 30.95 -22.24 21.49
N ARG A 618 29.65 -22.09 21.81
CA ARG A 618 28.66 -23.19 21.72
C ARG A 618 27.66 -23.02 20.58
N ALA A 619 27.24 -21.80 20.24
CA ALA A 619 26.43 -21.52 19.06
C ALA A 619 27.27 -21.40 17.78
N ARG A 620 26.74 -21.82 16.63
CA ARG A 620 27.42 -21.72 15.33
C ARG A 620 27.31 -20.29 14.77
N VAL A 621 28.41 -19.55 14.74
CA VAL A 621 28.45 -18.15 14.30
C VAL A 621 29.63 -17.91 13.36
N GLY A 622 29.35 -17.78 12.05
CA GLY A 622 30.34 -17.44 11.04
C GLY A 622 30.80 -15.98 11.09
N VAL A 623 32.04 -15.75 10.64
CA VAL A 623 32.75 -14.45 10.69
C VAL A 623 31.93 -13.26 10.19
N ASN A 624 31.14 -13.44 9.12
CA ASN A 624 30.29 -12.37 8.58
C ASN A 624 29.22 -11.88 9.56
N ARG A 625 28.65 -12.77 10.41
CA ARG A 625 27.67 -12.35 11.44
C ARG A 625 28.34 -11.70 12.64
N TRP A 626 29.56 -12.12 13.00
CA TRP A 626 30.36 -11.41 13.99
C TRP A 626 30.67 -9.97 13.57
N GLN A 627 31.09 -9.73 12.32
CA GLN A 627 31.30 -8.36 11.83
C GLN A 627 30.03 -7.52 11.91
N PHE A 628 28.88 -8.08 11.51
CA PHE A 628 27.60 -7.36 11.55
C PHE A 628 27.20 -6.99 12.99
N LEU A 629 27.35 -7.90 13.96
CA LEU A 629 27.11 -7.60 15.38
C LEU A 629 28.07 -6.51 15.91
N ILE A 630 29.36 -6.63 15.60
CA ILE A 630 30.39 -5.66 16.00
C ILE A 630 30.09 -4.29 15.41
N ASP A 631 29.59 -4.20 14.17
CA ASP A 631 29.13 -2.95 13.57
C ASP A 631 27.94 -2.36 14.35
N CYS A 632 26.90 -3.17 14.62
CA CYS A 632 25.73 -2.75 15.40
C CYS A 632 26.11 -2.17 16.77
N GLN A 633 26.99 -2.86 17.51
CA GLN A 633 27.46 -2.42 18.82
C GLN A 633 28.34 -1.17 18.76
N ASN A 634 29.17 -1.03 17.72
CA ASN A 634 29.96 0.19 17.49
C ASN A 634 29.12 1.37 17.01
N ASP A 635 27.94 1.15 16.46
CA ASP A 635 26.98 2.21 16.11
C ASP A 635 26.22 2.65 17.36
N LEU A 636 25.59 1.70 18.07
CA LEU A 636 24.88 1.94 19.34
C LEU A 636 25.75 2.65 20.39
N SER A 637 27.01 2.22 20.55
CA SER A 637 27.94 2.86 21.50
C SER A 637 28.21 4.34 21.16
N LYS A 638 28.21 4.71 19.86
CA LYS A 638 28.34 6.13 19.44
C LYS A 638 27.04 6.90 19.67
N SER A 639 25.87 6.29 19.45
CA SER A 639 24.58 6.91 19.78
C SER A 639 24.52 7.24 21.27
N ILE A 640 24.90 6.30 22.14
CA ILE A 640 24.98 6.51 23.60
C ILE A 640 25.96 7.65 23.94
N THR A 641 27.20 7.63 23.42
CA THR A 641 28.19 8.70 23.68
C THR A 641 27.78 10.06 23.10
N LYS A 642 26.91 10.09 22.09
CA LYS A 642 26.31 11.33 21.55
C LYS A 642 25.23 11.90 22.49
N LEU A 643 24.48 11.04 23.19
CA LEU A 643 23.48 11.45 24.19
C LEU A 643 24.12 11.85 25.53
N ASN A 644 25.24 11.22 25.90
CA ASN A 644 26.07 11.65 27.01
C ASN A 644 27.56 11.29 26.76
N PRO A 645 28.48 12.27 26.65
CA PRO A 645 29.92 12.04 26.45
C PRO A 645 30.62 11.19 27.52
N ASN A 646 30.06 11.11 28.74
CA ASN A 646 30.57 10.28 29.83
C ASN A 646 30.14 8.81 29.72
N SER A 647 29.14 8.51 28.87
CA SER A 647 28.54 7.18 28.72
C SER A 647 28.86 6.54 27.37
N LYS A 648 28.69 5.22 27.29
CA LYS A 648 28.90 4.38 26.11
C LYS A 648 28.26 3.00 26.32
N LEU A 649 28.32 2.11 25.33
CA LEU A 649 27.97 0.70 25.55
C LEU A 649 29.05 0.02 26.40
N PHE A 650 28.69 -0.45 27.60
CA PHE A 650 29.54 -1.22 28.51
C PHE A 650 29.50 -2.70 28.12
N LEU A 651 30.45 -3.14 27.28
CA LEU A 651 30.52 -4.54 26.87
C LEU A 651 31.34 -5.35 27.88
N MET A 652 30.70 -6.29 28.57
CA MET A 652 31.24 -6.99 29.74
C MET A 652 31.46 -8.47 29.40
N ARG A 653 32.67 -8.98 29.63
CA ARG A 653 33.11 -10.31 29.15
C ARG A 653 32.84 -11.43 30.16
N GLU A 654 31.57 -11.67 30.43
CA GLU A 654 31.12 -12.77 31.28
C GLU A 654 29.67 -13.17 30.88
N ALA A 655 29.26 -14.40 31.25
CA ALA A 655 27.89 -14.85 31.05
C ALA A 655 26.91 -14.03 31.91
N PRO A 656 25.74 -13.61 31.39
CA PRO A 656 24.79 -12.79 32.16
C PRO A 656 24.33 -13.44 33.46
N GLN A 657 24.21 -14.78 33.48
CA GLN A 657 23.78 -15.56 34.64
C GLN A 657 24.72 -15.43 35.85
N THR A 658 26.03 -15.27 35.62
CA THR A 658 27.04 -15.11 36.70
C THR A 658 27.42 -13.65 36.93
N LEU A 659 27.33 -12.83 35.88
CA LEU A 659 27.69 -11.41 35.89
C LEU A 659 26.67 -10.53 36.63
N PHE A 660 25.39 -10.62 36.28
CA PHE A 660 24.36 -9.74 36.86
C PHE A 660 24.26 -9.83 38.40
N PRO A 661 24.32 -11.01 39.05
CA PRO A 661 24.37 -11.11 40.52
C PRO A 661 25.49 -10.29 41.17
N LYS A 662 26.65 -10.20 40.49
CA LYS A 662 27.82 -9.43 40.97
C LYS A 662 27.57 -7.93 40.79
N LEU A 663 27.05 -7.51 39.62
CA LEU A 663 26.73 -6.12 39.32
C LEU A 663 25.63 -5.53 40.22
N PHE A 664 24.56 -6.28 40.49
CA PHE A 664 23.48 -5.82 41.37
C PHE A 664 24.01 -5.36 42.73
N LYS A 665 24.95 -6.13 43.29
CA LYS A 665 25.61 -5.82 44.56
C LYS A 665 26.63 -4.69 44.44
N ALA A 666 27.51 -4.73 43.43
CA ALA A 666 28.61 -3.77 43.29
C ALA A 666 28.10 -2.35 42.96
N TRP A 667 27.21 -2.24 41.97
CA TRP A 667 26.65 -0.97 41.49
C TRP A 667 25.34 -0.57 42.20
N LYS A 668 24.86 -1.38 43.15
CA LYS A 668 23.64 -1.14 43.94
C LYS A 668 22.40 -0.90 43.05
N ILE A 669 22.32 -1.69 41.97
CA ILE A 669 21.27 -1.58 40.96
C ILE A 669 19.89 -1.73 41.62
N THR A 670 18.96 -0.85 41.29
CA THR A 670 17.57 -0.91 41.78
C THR A 670 16.61 -1.49 40.74
N HIS A 671 16.90 -1.30 39.45
CA HIS A 671 16.08 -1.76 38.33
C HIS A 671 16.93 -2.40 37.22
N LEU A 672 16.44 -3.48 36.63
CA LEU A 672 16.97 -4.08 35.41
C LEU A 672 15.89 -4.03 34.31
N VAL A 673 16.21 -3.44 33.16
CA VAL A 673 15.28 -3.25 32.04
C VAL A 673 15.83 -3.95 30.80
N PHE A 674 15.03 -4.80 30.14
CA PHE A 674 15.47 -5.51 28.91
C PHE A 674 14.34 -5.95 27.97
N GLU A 675 14.70 -6.23 26.72
CA GLU A 675 13.78 -6.75 25.71
C GLU A 675 13.46 -8.24 25.94
N LYS A 676 12.18 -8.58 25.90
CA LYS A 676 11.71 -9.96 25.92
C LYS A 676 12.07 -10.69 24.63
N ASP A 677 12.89 -11.72 24.74
CA ASP A 677 13.13 -12.68 23.67
C ASP A 677 12.20 -13.91 23.79
N THR A 678 12.02 -14.63 22.67
CA THR A 678 11.28 -15.89 22.60
C THR A 678 12.17 -17.10 22.30
N ASP A 679 13.41 -16.87 21.85
CA ASP A 679 14.39 -17.93 21.63
C ASP A 679 14.61 -18.71 22.94
N ALA A 680 14.60 -20.05 22.86
CA ALA A 680 14.46 -20.88 24.05
C ALA A 680 15.64 -20.75 25.03
N TYR A 681 16.87 -20.63 24.53
CA TYR A 681 18.05 -20.31 25.35
C TYR A 681 17.92 -18.95 26.05
N ALA A 682 17.40 -17.93 25.37
CA ALA A 682 17.21 -16.61 25.96
C ALA A 682 16.16 -16.65 27.09
N ARG A 683 15.06 -17.40 26.92
CA ARG A 683 14.07 -17.60 27.99
C ARG A 683 14.65 -18.31 29.22
N ASP A 684 15.49 -19.33 29.01
CA ASP A 684 16.16 -20.06 30.10
C ASP A 684 17.20 -19.18 30.82
N ARG A 685 17.99 -18.40 30.06
CA ARG A 685 18.95 -17.38 30.54
C ARG A 685 18.25 -16.31 31.37
N ASP A 686 17.18 -15.72 30.82
CA ASP A 686 16.48 -14.60 31.43
C ASP A 686 15.75 -15.03 32.72
N ALA A 687 15.22 -16.26 32.77
CA ALA A 687 14.64 -16.81 33.99
C ALA A 687 15.66 -16.89 35.14
N VAL A 688 16.92 -17.25 34.88
CA VAL A 688 18.00 -17.28 35.88
C VAL A 688 18.36 -15.85 36.32
N VAL A 689 18.51 -14.91 35.39
CA VAL A 689 18.81 -13.51 35.70
C VAL A 689 17.67 -12.84 36.48
N MET A 690 16.41 -13.14 36.15
CA MET A 690 15.24 -12.62 36.87
C MET A 690 15.13 -13.13 38.30
N GLU A 691 15.44 -14.41 38.55
CA GLU A 691 15.42 -14.94 39.92
C GLU A 691 16.56 -14.34 40.75
N ALA A 692 17.78 -14.20 40.18
CA ALA A 692 18.89 -13.54 40.85
C ALA A 692 18.65 -12.05 41.12
N ALA A 693 17.97 -11.34 40.21
CA ALA A 693 17.53 -9.96 40.42
C ALA A 693 16.56 -9.87 41.60
N LYS A 694 15.57 -10.77 41.65
CA LYS A 694 14.61 -10.90 42.75
C LYS A 694 15.26 -11.27 44.09
N GLU A 695 16.28 -12.13 44.11
CA GLU A 695 17.09 -12.42 45.30
C GLU A 695 17.89 -11.20 45.78
N ALA A 696 18.38 -10.37 44.86
CA ALA A 696 19.09 -9.12 45.14
C ALA A 696 18.17 -7.92 45.48
N GLY A 697 16.85 -8.07 45.35
CA GLY A 697 15.87 -6.99 45.58
C GLY A 697 15.73 -5.98 44.43
N VAL A 698 16.17 -6.35 43.22
CA VAL A 698 16.11 -5.54 42.00
C VAL A 698 14.76 -5.72 41.30
N GLU A 699 14.09 -4.63 40.94
CA GLU A 699 12.88 -4.69 40.11
C GLU A 699 13.23 -4.97 38.65
N VAL A 700 12.51 -5.89 38.00
CA VAL A 700 12.79 -6.28 36.60
C VAL A 700 11.66 -5.85 35.67
N ILE A 701 11.99 -4.98 34.71
CA ILE A 701 11.05 -4.44 33.73
C ILE A 701 11.32 -5.06 32.36
N VAL A 702 10.52 -6.08 32.03
CA VAL A 702 10.56 -6.76 30.73
C VAL A 702 9.57 -6.11 29.75
N ARG A 703 9.97 -5.90 28.48
CA ARG A 703 9.10 -5.38 27.41
C ARG A 703 9.26 -6.12 26.10
N SER A 704 8.16 -6.33 25.38
CA SER A 704 8.16 -6.93 24.04
C SER A 704 8.27 -5.85 22.95
N GLY A 705 9.41 -5.73 22.27
CA GLY A 705 9.57 -4.96 21.01
C GLY A 705 9.69 -5.86 19.78
N ARG A 706 10.53 -6.90 19.90
CA ARG A 706 11.00 -7.89 18.92
C ARG A 706 9.98 -8.47 17.94
N THR A 707 8.68 -8.39 18.22
CA THR A 707 7.55 -8.86 17.38
C THR A 707 6.41 -7.83 17.38
N LEU A 708 5.58 -7.82 16.32
CA LEU A 708 4.50 -6.82 16.20
C LEU A 708 3.58 -6.84 17.43
N TRP A 709 3.29 -8.04 17.94
CA TRP A 709 2.68 -8.27 19.24
C TRP A 709 3.49 -9.27 20.08
N ASP A 710 3.36 -9.22 21.41
CA ASP A 710 3.94 -10.25 22.30
C ASP A 710 3.50 -11.66 21.89
N SER A 711 4.49 -12.56 21.73
CA SER A 711 4.25 -13.88 21.17
C SER A 711 3.55 -14.86 22.13
N ASP A 712 3.69 -14.71 23.45
CA ASP A 712 2.95 -15.54 24.41
C ASP A 712 1.48 -15.09 24.47
N GLU A 713 1.21 -13.77 24.44
CA GLU A 713 -0.16 -13.27 24.27
C GLU A 713 -0.74 -13.67 22.91
N LEU A 714 0.04 -13.69 21.83
CA LEU A 714 -0.41 -14.16 20.50
C LEU A 714 -0.85 -15.63 20.54
N VAL A 715 -0.06 -16.49 21.17
CA VAL A 715 -0.38 -17.91 21.42
C VAL A 715 -1.65 -18.05 22.27
N LYS A 716 -1.77 -17.24 23.33
CA LYS A 716 -2.93 -17.20 24.23
C LYS A 716 -4.22 -16.75 23.52
N LYS A 717 -4.18 -15.71 22.67
CA LYS A 717 -5.32 -15.27 21.83
C LYS A 717 -5.62 -16.22 20.66
N ASN A 718 -4.66 -17.08 20.28
CA ASN A 718 -4.82 -18.24 19.39
C ASN A 718 -5.29 -19.51 20.14
N GLY A 719 -5.67 -19.39 21.42
CA GLY A 719 -6.24 -20.49 22.22
C GLY A 719 -5.20 -21.46 22.79
N GLY A 720 -4.02 -20.95 23.16
CA GLY A 720 -2.92 -21.74 23.73
C GLY A 720 -2.22 -22.64 22.71
N LYS A 721 -2.22 -22.26 21.43
CA LYS A 721 -1.72 -23.08 20.32
C LYS A 721 -0.69 -22.31 19.48
N PRO A 722 0.31 -22.99 18.88
CA PRO A 722 1.25 -22.36 17.96
C PRO A 722 0.53 -21.76 16.74
N THR A 723 1.04 -20.64 16.23
CA THR A 723 0.56 -19.98 15.01
C THR A 723 1.11 -20.67 13.77
N MET A 724 0.39 -21.66 13.26
CA MET A 724 0.82 -22.44 12.08
C MET A 724 0.47 -21.79 10.73
N THR A 725 -0.20 -20.62 10.74
CA THR A 725 -0.61 -19.88 9.53
C THR A 725 -0.68 -18.38 9.79
N ILE A 726 -0.44 -17.55 8.75
CA ILE A 726 -0.66 -16.09 8.82
C ILE A 726 -2.09 -15.75 9.23
N SER A 727 -3.09 -16.50 8.77
CA SER A 727 -4.50 -16.25 9.12
C SER A 727 -4.78 -16.41 10.61
N GLN A 728 -4.02 -17.25 11.34
CA GLN A 728 -4.08 -17.28 12.80
C GLN A 728 -3.50 -16.01 13.42
N VAL A 729 -2.35 -15.50 12.94
CA VAL A 729 -1.78 -14.22 13.39
C VAL A 729 -2.76 -13.07 13.16
N GLN A 730 -3.30 -12.94 11.95
CA GLN A 730 -4.32 -11.94 11.58
C GLN A 730 -5.60 -12.05 12.43
N THR A 731 -5.91 -13.23 12.98
CA THR A 731 -7.08 -13.48 13.85
C THR A 731 -6.75 -13.33 15.35
N ALA A 732 -5.48 -13.41 15.74
CA ALA A 732 -5.05 -13.41 17.14
C ALA A 732 -4.46 -12.05 17.57
N GLY A 733 -3.58 -11.45 16.77
CA GLY A 733 -2.91 -10.17 17.07
C GLY A 733 -3.89 -9.04 17.42
N PRO A 734 -4.90 -8.75 16.58
CA PRO A 734 -5.90 -7.72 16.87
C PRO A 734 -6.75 -7.95 18.14
N LYS A 735 -6.72 -9.15 18.75
CA LYS A 735 -7.36 -9.43 20.05
C LYS A 735 -6.46 -9.10 21.25
N ILE A 736 -5.18 -8.79 21.01
CA ILE A 736 -4.24 -8.25 22.00
C ILE A 736 -4.43 -6.72 22.02
N GLY A 737 -4.38 -6.10 20.85
CA GLY A 737 -4.58 -4.68 20.63
C GLY A 737 -4.14 -4.27 19.21
N PRO A 738 -4.12 -2.96 18.88
CA PRO A 738 -3.36 -2.47 17.74
C PRO A 738 -1.87 -2.81 17.90
N VAL A 739 -1.12 -2.85 16.80
CA VAL A 739 0.36 -2.87 16.86
C VAL A 739 0.81 -1.57 17.56
N PRO A 740 1.60 -1.62 18.64
CA PRO A 740 2.12 -0.41 19.28
C PRO A 740 2.85 0.50 18.27
N LYS A 741 2.80 1.82 18.47
CA LYS A 741 3.70 2.73 17.77
C LYS A 741 5.08 2.71 18.46
N PRO A 742 6.18 2.89 17.71
CA PRO A 742 7.48 3.29 18.27
C PRO A 742 7.33 4.56 19.11
N ILE A 743 8.25 4.75 20.05
CA ILE A 743 8.27 5.91 20.95
C ILE A 743 9.46 6.82 20.61
N PRO A 744 9.56 8.03 21.19
CA PRO A 744 10.62 9.00 20.85
C PRO A 744 12.03 8.46 21.12
N THR A 745 13.03 9.07 20.48
CA THR A 745 14.44 8.99 20.89
C THR A 745 14.63 9.69 22.25
N PRO A 746 15.44 9.19 23.20
CA PRO A 746 15.81 9.97 24.36
C PRO A 746 16.74 11.11 23.94
N THR A 747 16.44 12.34 24.36
CA THR A 747 17.25 13.51 24.00
C THR A 747 18.53 13.62 24.83
N SER A 748 18.61 12.92 25.96
CA SER A 748 19.76 12.83 26.86
C SER A 748 19.64 11.59 27.75
N ILE A 749 20.77 11.16 28.34
CA ILE A 749 20.82 10.09 29.35
C ILE A 749 21.67 10.53 30.56
N PRO A 750 21.38 10.05 31.80
CA PRO A 750 22.23 10.27 32.97
C PRO A 750 23.67 9.80 32.76
N ASP A 751 24.55 10.23 33.67
CA ASP A 751 25.89 9.67 33.77
C ASP A 751 25.83 8.19 34.21
N PRO A 752 26.79 7.35 33.78
CA PRO A 752 27.03 6.09 34.46
C PRO A 752 27.52 6.37 35.89
N GLY A 753 27.11 5.53 36.84
CA GLY A 753 27.60 5.61 38.21
C GLY A 753 29.04 5.09 38.33
N GLU A 754 29.44 4.67 39.52
CA GLU A 754 30.77 4.09 39.71
C GLU A 754 31.00 2.88 38.79
N THR A 755 32.00 2.95 37.91
CA THR A 755 32.33 1.90 36.93
C THR A 755 33.47 0.99 37.38
N ALA A 756 33.99 1.20 38.60
CA ALA A 756 34.94 0.30 39.23
C ALA A 756 34.26 -1.05 39.55
N LEU A 757 35.05 -2.12 39.52
CA LEU A 757 34.62 -3.48 39.86
C LEU A 757 35.67 -4.07 40.78
N ASP A 758 35.25 -4.54 41.96
CA ASP A 758 36.10 -5.11 43.01
C ASP A 758 36.09 -6.66 43.03
N PHE A 759 35.40 -7.27 42.06
CA PHE A 759 35.21 -8.71 41.94
C PHE A 759 35.91 -9.31 40.70
N GLU A 760 36.29 -10.57 40.82
CA GLU A 760 36.95 -11.32 39.74
C GLU A 760 35.96 -11.82 38.67
N GLN A 761 36.46 -11.89 37.44
CA GLN A 761 35.74 -12.44 36.29
C GLN A 761 35.63 -13.96 36.39
N GLU A 762 34.46 -14.50 36.07
CA GLU A 762 34.27 -15.94 35.90
C GLU A 762 34.62 -16.35 34.46
N ALA A 763 35.85 -16.82 34.26
CA ALA A 763 36.38 -17.17 32.96
C ALA A 763 35.65 -18.41 32.37
N PRO A 764 35.15 -18.36 31.13
CA PRO A 764 34.35 -19.44 30.56
C PRO A 764 35.16 -20.66 30.13
N GLU A 765 34.53 -21.84 30.18
CA GLU A 765 35.06 -23.06 29.59
C GLU A 765 35.08 -22.94 28.04
N GLN A 766 36.26 -22.71 27.46
CA GLN A 766 36.39 -22.49 26.02
C GLN A 766 36.02 -23.72 25.18
N ALA A 767 36.38 -24.93 25.63
CA ALA A 767 36.13 -26.17 24.89
C ALA A 767 34.74 -26.77 25.19
N PRO A 768 34.05 -27.38 24.22
CA PRO A 768 34.34 -27.33 22.78
C PRO A 768 33.99 -25.96 22.19
N ASP A 769 34.82 -25.48 21.27
CA ASP A 769 34.56 -24.27 20.48
C ASP A 769 34.08 -24.66 19.08
N VAL A 770 32.77 -24.58 18.83
CA VAL A 770 32.19 -24.93 17.51
C VAL A 770 32.62 -23.98 16.38
N ASN A 771 33.21 -22.84 16.73
CA ASN A 771 33.68 -21.80 15.83
C ASN A 771 35.21 -21.82 15.61
N GLU A 772 35.96 -22.71 16.27
CA GLU A 772 37.43 -22.82 16.16
C GLU A 772 37.91 -22.90 14.71
N LYS A 773 37.21 -23.66 13.87
CA LYS A 773 37.44 -23.82 12.42
C LYS A 773 37.44 -22.51 11.60
N TYR A 774 36.98 -21.40 12.17
CA TYR A 774 36.98 -20.07 11.55
C TYR A 774 38.07 -19.14 12.12
N ARG A 775 38.77 -19.54 13.19
CA ARG A 775 39.80 -18.70 13.81
C ARG A 775 41.18 -18.96 13.19
N ASN A 776 41.92 -17.88 12.94
CA ASN A 776 43.34 -17.91 12.58
C ASN A 776 44.25 -17.85 13.82
N GLU A 777 43.74 -17.30 14.92
CA GLU A 777 44.45 -17.12 16.19
C GLU A 777 43.56 -17.54 17.37
N LYS A 778 44.14 -17.63 18.57
CA LYS A 778 43.34 -17.81 19.79
C LYS A 778 42.41 -16.62 20.02
N GLU A 779 41.24 -16.93 20.57
CA GLU A 779 40.31 -15.97 21.16
C GLU A 779 40.96 -15.34 22.43
N LYS A 780 40.80 -14.02 22.62
CA LYS A 780 41.51 -13.20 23.63
C LYS A 780 40.60 -12.24 24.41
N SER A 781 39.32 -12.08 24.02
CA SER A 781 38.45 -11.04 24.57
C SER A 781 38.11 -11.26 26.05
N TYR A 782 37.98 -12.52 26.49
CA TYR A 782 37.73 -12.92 27.88
C TYR A 782 38.95 -12.81 28.82
N SER A 783 39.98 -12.03 28.47
CA SER A 783 41.18 -11.83 29.30
C SER A 783 40.93 -11.03 30.58
N LYS A 784 39.90 -10.18 30.59
CA LYS A 784 39.31 -9.51 31.75
C LYS A 784 37.82 -9.23 31.48
N ILE A 785 37.03 -9.02 32.54
CA ILE A 785 35.64 -8.53 32.44
C ILE A 785 35.50 -7.25 31.59
N ALA A 786 36.48 -6.34 31.67
CA ALA A 786 36.54 -5.10 30.89
C ALA A 786 37.29 -5.22 29.54
N GLY A 787 37.65 -6.44 29.13
CA GLY A 787 38.42 -6.72 27.92
C GLY A 787 39.93 -6.50 28.09
N PRO A 788 40.73 -6.82 27.05
CA PRO A 788 42.20 -6.79 27.12
C PRO A 788 42.75 -5.38 27.38
N ASN A 789 42.07 -4.34 26.89
CA ASN A 789 42.46 -2.94 27.09
C ASN A 789 41.89 -2.34 28.39
N ASN A 790 41.13 -3.11 29.17
CA ASN A 790 40.52 -2.70 30.44
C ASN A 790 39.58 -1.48 30.31
N ASP A 791 38.78 -1.44 29.24
CA ASP A 791 38.03 -0.24 28.81
C ASP A 791 36.53 -0.48 28.51
N PHE A 792 36.03 -1.71 28.61
CA PHE A 792 34.67 -2.13 28.21
C PHE A 792 34.31 -1.90 26.73
N ALA A 793 35.28 -1.64 25.84
CA ALA A 793 35.01 -1.37 24.42
C ALA A 793 34.46 -2.60 23.66
N VAL A 794 33.87 -2.37 22.48
CA VAL A 794 33.36 -3.44 21.60
C VAL A 794 34.52 -4.26 21.02
N PRO A 795 34.48 -5.60 21.04
CA PRO A 795 35.60 -6.42 20.60
C PRO A 795 35.74 -6.40 19.08
N THR A 796 36.98 -6.56 18.61
CA THR A 796 37.33 -6.69 17.20
C THR A 796 37.38 -8.16 16.77
N LEU A 797 37.25 -8.42 15.46
CA LEU A 797 37.46 -9.77 14.91
C LEU A 797 38.83 -10.36 15.27
N SER A 798 39.87 -9.52 15.40
CA SER A 798 41.24 -9.93 15.76
C SER A 798 41.36 -10.40 17.23
N GLU A 799 40.63 -9.76 18.14
CA GLU A 799 40.53 -10.23 19.54
C GLU A 799 39.74 -11.53 19.65
N LEU A 800 38.76 -11.74 18.77
CA LEU A 800 38.03 -13.01 18.64
C LEU A 800 38.84 -14.09 17.86
N GLY A 801 40.02 -13.75 17.35
CA GLY A 801 40.89 -14.63 16.57
C GLY A 801 40.44 -14.89 15.12
N PHE A 802 39.41 -14.21 14.62
CA PHE A 802 38.86 -14.39 13.27
C PHE A 802 39.62 -13.60 12.19
N PRO A 803 39.64 -14.09 10.93
CA PRO A 803 40.04 -13.28 9.77
C PRO A 803 39.06 -12.11 9.53
N PRO A 804 39.41 -11.14 8.68
CA PRO A 804 38.47 -10.15 8.18
C PRO A 804 37.24 -10.79 7.52
N ALA A 805 36.06 -10.24 7.78
CA ALA A 805 34.82 -10.68 7.13
C ALA A 805 34.82 -10.38 5.63
N THR A 806 34.07 -11.18 4.86
CA THR A 806 33.94 -11.04 3.40
C THR A 806 32.64 -10.37 2.97
N THR A 807 31.69 -10.18 3.89
CA THR A 807 30.38 -9.60 3.55
C THR A 807 30.47 -8.11 3.19
N PRO A 808 29.76 -7.65 2.14
CA PRO A 808 29.59 -6.24 1.84
C PRO A 808 28.50 -5.57 2.71
N HIS A 809 27.75 -6.34 3.51
CA HIS A 809 26.65 -5.85 4.33
C HIS A 809 27.15 -5.47 5.73
N ARG A 810 26.81 -4.27 6.19
CA ARG A 810 27.31 -3.69 7.45
C ARG A 810 26.17 -3.45 8.42
N GLY A 811 26.43 -3.65 9.71
CA GLY A 811 25.48 -3.41 10.79
C GLY A 811 25.38 -1.95 11.21
N GLY A 812 24.51 -1.69 12.18
CA GLY A 812 24.20 -0.35 12.69
C GLY A 812 22.74 0.05 12.49
N GLU A 813 22.20 0.80 13.44
CA GLU A 813 20.88 1.43 13.37
C GLU A 813 20.86 2.55 12.34
N THR A 814 21.93 3.34 12.27
CA THR A 814 22.13 4.39 11.27
C THR A 814 21.97 3.84 9.85
N VAL A 815 22.56 2.68 9.58
CA VAL A 815 22.48 1.96 8.29
C VAL A 815 21.08 1.39 8.07
N ALA A 816 20.45 0.86 9.11
CA ALA A 816 19.11 0.28 9.05
C ALA A 816 18.04 1.32 8.69
N LEU A 817 18.06 2.47 9.36
CA LEU A 817 17.11 3.57 9.17
C LEU A 817 17.32 4.29 7.83
N GLN A 818 18.58 4.45 7.39
CA GLN A 818 18.88 4.91 6.03
C GLN A 818 18.28 3.95 4.99
N SER A 819 18.46 2.64 5.18
CA SER A 819 17.93 1.60 4.27
C SER A 819 16.40 1.51 4.30
N LEU A 820 15.76 1.72 5.45
CA LEU A 820 14.31 1.83 5.58
C LEU A 820 13.80 3.06 4.84
N SER A 821 14.36 4.24 5.10
CA SER A 821 13.98 5.51 4.46
C SER A 821 14.11 5.43 2.93
N GLN A 822 15.23 4.91 2.43
CA GLN A 822 15.43 4.65 1.01
C GLN A 822 14.37 3.70 0.44
N THR A 823 14.01 2.64 1.17
CA THR A 823 12.92 1.73 0.77
C THR A 823 11.57 2.45 0.71
N MET A 824 11.21 3.23 1.74
CA MET A 824 9.92 3.90 1.84
C MET A 824 9.74 4.98 0.77
N SER A 825 10.81 5.73 0.45
CA SER A 825 10.82 6.72 -0.63
C SER A 825 10.37 6.16 -1.99
N ASN A 826 10.60 4.86 -2.25
CA ASN A 826 10.05 4.18 -3.41
C ASN A 826 8.63 3.68 -3.10
N THR A 827 7.71 4.62 -2.92
CA THR A 827 6.32 4.37 -2.50
C THR A 827 5.62 3.31 -3.38
N LYS A 828 5.86 3.35 -4.68
CA LYS A 828 5.35 2.36 -5.65
C LYS A 828 5.89 0.95 -5.41
N TYR A 829 7.19 0.78 -5.16
CA TYR A 829 7.76 -0.52 -4.78
C TYR A 829 7.13 -1.00 -3.46
N THR A 830 7.16 -0.15 -2.43
CA THR A 830 6.70 -0.47 -1.07
C THR A 830 5.24 -0.90 -1.05
N ALA A 831 4.35 -0.14 -1.69
CA ALA A 831 2.93 -0.45 -1.71
C ALA A 831 2.56 -1.62 -2.64
N THR A 832 3.21 -1.79 -3.79
CA THR A 832 2.88 -2.87 -4.76
C THR A 832 3.69 -4.16 -4.58
N PHE A 833 4.62 -4.19 -3.61
CA PHE A 833 5.53 -5.29 -3.32
C PHE A 833 4.83 -6.65 -3.28
N GLN A 834 5.33 -7.62 -4.03
CA GLN A 834 4.82 -8.99 -4.00
C GLN A 834 5.99 -9.96 -3.93
N LYS A 835 6.22 -10.54 -2.75
CA LYS A 835 7.33 -11.49 -2.49
C LYS A 835 7.51 -12.60 -3.57
N PRO A 836 6.45 -13.19 -4.16
CA PRO A 836 6.61 -14.21 -5.21
C PRO A 836 7.09 -13.65 -6.57
N LYS A 837 7.19 -12.33 -6.73
CA LYS A 837 7.57 -11.63 -7.97
C LYS A 837 8.96 -10.98 -7.90
N THR A 838 9.65 -11.03 -6.76
CA THR A 838 11.00 -10.47 -6.61
C THR A 838 12.04 -11.48 -7.07
N ALA A 839 12.96 -11.06 -7.94
CA ALA A 839 13.88 -11.98 -8.60
C ALA A 839 15.04 -12.41 -7.68
N PRO A 840 15.32 -13.72 -7.52
CA PRO A 840 16.43 -14.21 -6.71
C PRO A 840 17.81 -14.01 -7.36
N THR A 841 17.85 -13.47 -8.57
CA THR A 841 19.04 -13.22 -9.38
C THR A 841 19.53 -11.77 -9.31
N ASP A 842 18.75 -10.87 -8.70
CA ASP A 842 19.09 -9.46 -8.56
C ASP A 842 19.93 -9.28 -7.29
N PHE A 843 21.23 -9.04 -7.46
CA PHE A 843 22.21 -8.95 -6.37
C PHE A 843 22.81 -7.53 -6.18
N SER A 844 22.53 -6.58 -7.08
CA SER A 844 22.92 -5.18 -6.93
C SER A 844 22.08 -4.26 -7.85
N PRO A 845 21.10 -3.50 -7.31
CA PRO A 845 20.53 -3.65 -5.97
C PRO A 845 19.81 -5.00 -5.82
N GLN A 846 19.52 -5.41 -4.58
CA GLN A 846 18.74 -6.60 -4.30
C GLN A 846 17.25 -6.35 -4.57
N SER A 847 16.51 -7.37 -5.05
CA SER A 847 15.06 -7.26 -5.32
C SER A 847 14.17 -7.23 -4.07
N THR A 848 14.76 -7.21 -2.88
CA THR A 848 14.10 -7.14 -1.57
C THR A 848 14.91 -6.26 -0.62
N THR A 849 14.28 -5.71 0.42
CA THR A 849 14.80 -4.60 1.26
C THR A 849 16.12 -4.84 2.00
N LEU A 850 16.61 -6.08 2.08
CA LEU A 850 17.81 -6.47 2.85
C LEU A 850 17.75 -6.16 4.36
N LEU A 851 16.60 -5.72 4.90
CA LEU A 851 16.43 -5.33 6.31
C LEU A 851 16.39 -6.49 7.32
N SER A 852 16.41 -7.75 6.87
CA SER A 852 16.32 -8.92 7.76
C SER A 852 17.44 -9.07 8.79
N PRO A 853 18.72 -8.70 8.54
CA PRO A 853 19.76 -8.73 9.57
C PRO A 853 19.53 -7.65 10.64
N HIS A 854 19.02 -6.47 10.25
CA HIS A 854 18.72 -5.39 11.18
C HIS A 854 17.53 -5.73 12.10
N LEU A 855 16.50 -6.40 11.57
CA LEU A 855 15.39 -6.95 12.36
C LEU A 855 15.84 -8.04 13.34
N HIS A 856 16.82 -8.88 12.96
CA HIS A 856 17.40 -9.88 13.86
C HIS A 856 18.16 -9.21 15.02
N PHE A 857 19.01 -8.22 14.73
CA PHE A 857 19.83 -7.52 15.72
C PHE A 857 19.15 -6.33 16.44
N GLY A 858 17.84 -6.13 16.29
CA GLY A 858 17.11 -5.02 16.93
C GLY A 858 17.38 -3.63 16.34
N THR A 859 18.50 -3.42 15.64
CA THR A 859 18.88 -2.16 14.95
C THR A 859 17.86 -1.63 13.94
N LEU A 860 16.83 -2.41 13.60
CA LEU A 860 15.55 -1.85 13.15
C LEU A 860 14.40 -2.46 13.95
N SER A 861 13.61 -1.59 14.60
CA SER A 861 12.32 -1.95 15.17
C SER A 861 11.39 -2.57 14.11
N VAL A 862 10.80 -3.71 14.44
CA VAL A 862 9.77 -4.36 13.60
C VAL A 862 8.51 -3.51 13.50
N ARG A 863 8.21 -2.71 14.56
CA ARG A 863 7.07 -1.79 14.60
C ARG A 863 7.34 -0.51 13.80
N GLN A 864 8.57 0.01 13.80
CA GLN A 864 8.98 1.12 12.93
C GLN A 864 8.84 0.73 11.45
N PHE A 865 9.27 -0.48 11.08
CA PHE A 865 9.06 -0.97 9.71
C PHE A 865 7.57 -1.19 9.40
N TYR A 866 6.78 -1.73 10.34
CA TYR A 866 5.33 -1.86 10.16
C TYR A 866 4.65 -0.52 9.91
N TRP A 867 4.88 0.48 10.78
CA TRP A 867 4.22 1.78 10.69
C TRP A 867 4.68 2.59 9.48
N ALA A 868 5.99 2.66 9.19
CA ALA A 868 6.48 3.32 7.98
C ALA A 868 5.88 2.73 6.68
N VAL A 869 5.61 1.41 6.65
CA VAL A 869 4.89 0.79 5.53
C VAL A 869 3.40 1.12 5.56
N GLN A 870 2.73 1.21 6.73
CA GLN A 870 1.34 1.66 6.83
C GLN A 870 1.16 3.11 6.37
N ASP A 871 2.11 3.98 6.72
CA ASP A 871 2.09 5.39 6.32
C ASP A 871 2.18 5.48 4.79
N VAL A 872 3.17 4.84 4.15
CA VAL A 872 3.28 4.75 2.68
C VAL A 872 2.08 4.04 2.02
N LEU A 873 1.48 3.04 2.67
CA LEU A 873 0.27 2.37 2.17
C LEU A 873 -0.96 3.28 2.22
N SER A 874 -1.08 4.11 3.26
CA SER A 874 -2.12 5.13 3.32
C SER A 874 -1.97 6.14 2.19
N GLU A 875 -0.73 6.52 1.86
CA GLU A 875 -0.45 7.46 0.77
C GLU A 875 -0.64 6.89 -0.64
N TYR A 876 -0.66 5.57 -0.77
CA TYR A 876 -0.66 4.94 -2.08
C TYR A 876 -2.03 4.93 -2.75
N LYS A 877 -2.30 5.97 -3.55
CA LYS A 877 -3.52 6.13 -4.39
C LYS A 877 -3.74 5.04 -5.46
N GLY A 878 -2.88 4.02 -5.55
CA GLY A 878 -3.02 2.88 -6.46
C GLY A 878 -3.54 1.63 -5.74
N LYS A 879 -3.71 0.53 -6.47
CA LYS A 879 -4.03 -0.75 -5.82
C LYS A 879 -2.78 -1.31 -5.13
N ALA A 880 -2.78 -1.25 -3.80
CA ALA A 880 -1.75 -1.87 -2.95
C ALA A 880 -1.71 -3.40 -3.07
N SER A 881 -0.63 -3.95 -2.54
CA SER A 881 -0.41 -5.38 -2.31
C SER A 881 -0.90 -5.78 -0.92
N GLU A 882 -1.45 -7.00 -0.81
CA GLU A 882 -1.99 -7.53 0.44
C GLU A 882 -1.13 -8.66 1.04
N PRO A 883 -1.23 -8.91 2.35
CA PRO A 883 -0.76 -10.15 2.96
C PRO A 883 -1.36 -11.37 2.24
N PRO A 884 -0.60 -12.47 2.06
CA PRO A 884 0.74 -12.73 2.58
C PRO A 884 1.88 -12.18 1.70
N THR A 885 1.57 -11.45 0.62
CA THR A 885 2.57 -11.08 -0.41
C THR A 885 3.23 -9.72 -0.22
N SER A 886 2.55 -8.78 0.45
CA SER A 886 3.04 -7.44 0.75
C SER A 886 4.18 -7.43 1.78
N LEU A 887 4.78 -6.25 2.01
CA LEU A 887 5.80 -6.06 3.06
C LEU A 887 5.22 -6.34 4.46
N ILE A 888 4.02 -5.85 4.77
CA ILE A 888 3.28 -6.23 6.00
C ILE A 888 3.08 -7.75 6.07
N GLY A 889 2.79 -8.41 4.94
CA GLY A 889 2.73 -9.87 4.84
C GLY A 889 4.04 -10.58 5.21
N GLN A 890 5.20 -9.93 5.04
CA GLN A 890 6.50 -10.49 5.44
C GLN A 890 6.72 -10.39 6.95
N LEU A 891 6.26 -9.30 7.58
CA LEU A 891 6.28 -9.15 9.05
C LEU A 891 5.32 -10.15 9.71
N LEU A 892 4.14 -10.37 9.11
CA LEU A 892 3.20 -11.40 9.57
C LEU A 892 3.73 -12.84 9.41
N PHE A 893 4.61 -13.12 8.44
CA PHE A 893 5.35 -14.40 8.39
C PHE A 893 6.31 -14.55 9.57
N ARG A 894 6.97 -13.47 10.00
CA ARG A 894 7.88 -13.48 11.14
C ARG A 894 7.13 -13.73 12.45
N ASP A 895 6.12 -12.91 12.76
CA ASP A 895 5.25 -13.11 13.93
C ASP A 895 4.57 -14.49 13.95
N MET A 896 4.25 -15.08 12.78
CA MET A 896 3.75 -16.46 12.69
C MET A 896 4.76 -17.49 13.20
N TYR A 897 6.03 -17.38 12.83
CA TYR A 897 7.07 -18.29 13.30
C TYR A 897 7.44 -18.06 14.77
N PHE A 898 7.49 -16.80 15.21
CA PHE A 898 7.72 -16.44 16.62
C PHE A 898 6.61 -17.00 17.54
N GLY A 899 5.34 -16.83 17.18
CA GLY A 899 4.22 -17.46 17.90
C GLY A 899 4.15 -18.99 17.76
N ALA A 900 4.85 -19.60 16.81
CA ALA A 900 5.01 -21.05 16.76
C ALA A 900 6.09 -21.52 17.75
N GLN A 901 7.27 -20.87 17.73
CA GLN A 901 8.37 -21.12 18.64
C GLN A 901 7.96 -20.87 20.11
N ALA A 902 7.32 -19.74 20.42
CA ALA A 902 6.94 -19.38 21.79
C ALA A 902 6.02 -20.42 22.47
N ALA A 903 5.21 -21.15 21.68
CA ALA A 903 4.33 -22.23 22.16
C ALA A 903 4.99 -23.61 22.22
N LEU A 904 6.15 -23.80 21.58
CA LEU A 904 6.80 -25.11 21.40
C LEU A 904 8.17 -25.20 22.09
N GLY A 905 8.79 -24.06 22.43
CA GLY A 905 10.10 -23.98 23.07
C GLY A 905 11.18 -24.70 22.26
N HIS A 906 12.11 -25.36 22.95
CA HIS A 906 13.17 -26.18 22.34
C HIS A 906 12.67 -27.22 21.34
N SER A 907 11.44 -27.75 21.50
CA SER A 907 10.90 -28.73 20.53
C SER A 907 10.68 -28.13 19.13
N PHE A 908 10.58 -26.80 18.99
CA PHE A 908 10.41 -26.17 17.69
C PHE A 908 11.58 -26.48 16.75
N SER A 909 12.81 -26.47 17.25
CA SER A 909 14.06 -26.60 16.48
C SER A 909 14.38 -28.02 16.01
N HIS A 910 13.61 -29.03 16.41
CA HIS A 910 13.86 -30.44 16.11
C HIS A 910 12.71 -31.10 15.35
N ALA A 911 12.99 -32.21 14.67
CA ALA A 911 11.97 -33.12 14.17
C ALA A 911 11.45 -34.04 15.27
N ALA A 912 12.32 -34.63 16.09
CA ALA A 912 11.94 -35.45 17.25
C ALA A 912 11.32 -34.59 18.37
N GLY A 913 10.33 -35.13 19.08
CA GLY A 913 9.60 -34.46 20.16
C GLY A 913 8.66 -33.31 19.71
N ASN A 914 8.63 -32.96 18.42
CA ASN A 914 7.89 -31.81 17.92
C ASN A 914 6.47 -32.18 17.46
N PRO A 915 5.41 -31.73 18.16
CA PRO A 915 4.02 -32.11 17.88
C PRO A 915 3.42 -31.44 16.62
N LYS A 916 4.21 -30.68 15.87
CA LYS A 916 3.78 -29.97 14.64
C LYS A 916 4.66 -30.27 13.44
N CYS A 917 5.87 -30.81 13.66
CA CYS A 917 6.73 -31.35 12.62
C CYS A 917 6.27 -32.78 12.26
N ARG A 918 5.85 -33.01 11.01
CA ARG A 918 5.63 -34.35 10.47
C ARG A 918 6.96 -35.10 10.45
N PHE A 919 6.98 -36.31 10.99
CA PHE A 919 8.14 -37.18 10.91
C PHE A 919 8.34 -37.67 9.47
N ILE A 920 9.58 -37.58 8.99
CA ILE A 920 10.05 -38.06 7.69
C ILE A 920 11.42 -38.71 7.97
N PRO A 921 11.70 -39.94 7.50
CA PRO A 921 12.96 -40.61 7.75
C PRO A 921 14.07 -40.07 6.83
N TRP A 922 14.61 -38.90 7.19
CA TRP A 922 15.73 -38.27 6.48
C TRP A 922 17.06 -38.99 6.74
N HIS A 923 18.07 -38.70 5.90
CA HIS A 923 19.45 -39.17 6.09
C HIS A 923 20.44 -37.99 6.29
N PRO A 924 21.39 -38.06 7.24
CA PRO A 924 21.36 -38.93 8.42
C PRO A 924 20.11 -38.64 9.28
N THR A 925 19.78 -39.58 10.17
CA THR A 925 18.70 -39.43 11.16
C THR A 925 19.09 -38.44 12.26
N SER A 926 18.10 -37.88 12.95
CA SER A 926 18.27 -36.83 13.98
C SER A 926 19.21 -37.23 15.13
N ASP A 927 19.25 -38.52 15.46
CA ASP A 927 19.91 -39.04 16.66
C ASP A 927 21.44 -39.19 16.49
N SER A 928 21.99 -38.79 15.35
CA SER A 928 23.43 -38.63 15.17
C SER A 928 23.93 -37.38 15.91
N SER A 929 24.00 -37.46 17.24
CA SER A 929 24.45 -36.40 18.16
C SER A 929 25.91 -35.96 17.97
N THR A 930 26.61 -36.52 16.98
CA THR A 930 27.96 -36.13 16.55
C THR A 930 28.00 -35.90 15.03
N LEU A 931 27.41 -34.80 14.57
CA LEU A 931 27.59 -34.22 13.20
C LEU A 931 29.05 -33.75 12.90
N THR A 932 30.01 -34.34 13.60
CA THR A 932 31.45 -34.06 13.68
C THR A 932 32.27 -35.33 13.98
N SER A 933 31.67 -36.52 14.17
CA SER A 933 32.41 -37.73 14.61
C SER A 933 31.86 -39.08 14.12
N SER A 934 31.24 -39.12 12.93
CA SER A 934 31.24 -40.32 12.06
C SER A 934 32.26 -40.11 10.93
N GLY A 935 32.96 -41.17 10.53
CA GLY A 935 33.97 -41.09 9.47
C GLY A 935 33.36 -40.90 8.08
N PRO A 936 34.05 -40.25 7.12
CA PRO A 936 33.52 -40.01 5.78
C PRO A 936 33.22 -41.33 5.07
N GLY A 937 31.93 -41.64 4.87
CA GLY A 937 31.54 -42.94 4.31
C GLY A 937 30.18 -43.01 3.61
N SER A 938 29.18 -42.20 3.97
CA SER A 938 27.84 -42.28 3.36
C SER A 938 27.65 -41.33 2.16
N GLU A 939 26.78 -41.75 1.22
CA GLU A 939 26.36 -40.91 0.09
C GLU A 939 25.69 -39.60 0.58
N ALA A 940 24.96 -39.66 1.69
CA ALA A 940 24.28 -38.51 2.29
C ALA A 940 25.27 -37.49 2.87
N GLU A 941 26.30 -37.92 3.60
CA GLU A 941 27.36 -37.02 4.09
C GLU A 941 28.10 -36.35 2.92
N ALA A 942 28.41 -37.11 1.86
CA ALA A 942 29.05 -36.56 0.66
C ALA A 942 28.15 -35.52 -0.06
N MET A 943 26.85 -35.79 -0.19
CA MET A 943 25.90 -34.81 -0.75
C MET A 943 25.75 -33.57 0.14
N LEU A 944 25.73 -33.71 1.48
CA LEU A 944 25.72 -32.58 2.41
C LEU A 944 27.00 -31.75 2.28
N HIS A 945 28.17 -32.40 2.21
CA HIS A 945 29.47 -31.73 2.06
C HIS A 945 29.51 -30.89 0.78
N ARG A 946 29.09 -31.49 -0.35
CA ARG A 946 29.07 -30.82 -1.66
C ARG A 946 28.04 -29.70 -1.75
N TRP A 947 26.87 -29.84 -1.10
CA TRP A 947 25.90 -28.76 -0.98
C TRP A 947 26.44 -27.60 -0.15
N THR A 948 26.97 -27.87 1.05
CA THR A 948 27.52 -26.88 2.00
C THR A 948 28.62 -26.00 1.39
N HIS A 949 29.40 -26.53 0.45
CA HIS A 949 30.52 -25.83 -0.20
C HIS A 949 30.24 -25.31 -1.62
N GLY A 950 29.02 -25.50 -2.15
CA GLY A 950 28.68 -25.09 -3.51
C GLY A 950 29.50 -25.85 -4.56
N LEU A 951 29.50 -27.18 -4.44
CA LEU A 951 30.19 -28.17 -5.28
C LEU A 951 29.23 -29.25 -5.82
N THR A 952 27.93 -28.99 -5.86
CA THR A 952 26.88 -29.95 -6.26
C THR A 952 26.95 -30.34 -7.74
N GLY A 953 27.61 -29.51 -8.57
CA GLY A 953 27.59 -29.64 -10.03
C GLY A 953 26.32 -29.06 -10.68
N PHE A 954 25.46 -28.40 -9.90
CA PHE A 954 24.31 -27.62 -10.37
C PHE A 954 24.58 -26.12 -10.19
N PRO A 955 24.93 -25.36 -11.25
CA PRO A 955 25.52 -24.02 -11.11
C PRO A 955 24.66 -22.99 -10.36
N TRP A 956 23.33 -23.12 -10.42
CA TRP A 956 22.41 -22.26 -9.66
C TRP A 956 22.48 -22.50 -8.14
N ILE A 957 22.55 -23.77 -7.73
CA ILE A 957 22.66 -24.16 -6.32
C ILE A 957 24.04 -23.77 -5.79
N ASP A 958 25.08 -24.02 -6.59
CA ASP A 958 26.46 -23.69 -6.24
C ASP A 958 26.68 -22.18 -6.14
N ALA A 959 26.10 -21.38 -7.05
CA ALA A 959 26.15 -19.93 -6.98
C ALA A 959 25.48 -19.40 -5.70
N LEU A 960 24.30 -19.92 -5.34
CA LEU A 960 23.58 -19.52 -4.12
C LEU A 960 24.35 -19.89 -2.84
N MET A 961 24.87 -21.11 -2.73
CA MET A 961 25.63 -21.53 -1.54
C MET A 961 26.97 -20.79 -1.41
N ARG A 962 27.55 -20.34 -2.54
CA ARG A 962 28.74 -19.47 -2.53
C ARG A 962 28.41 -18.02 -2.21
N GLN A 963 27.31 -17.45 -2.71
CA GLN A 963 26.82 -16.14 -2.27
C GLN A 963 26.57 -16.14 -0.76
N LEU A 964 25.85 -17.14 -0.25
CA LEU A 964 25.59 -17.30 1.19
C LEU A 964 26.87 -17.28 2.02
N ARG A 965 27.91 -17.99 1.58
CA ARG A 965 29.20 -18.05 2.29
C ARG A 965 30.02 -16.76 2.20
N GLN A 966 29.94 -16.04 1.08
CA GLN A 966 30.70 -14.80 0.84
C GLN A 966 30.02 -13.57 1.45
N GLU A 967 28.72 -13.41 1.22
CA GLU A 967 27.94 -12.22 1.57
C GLU A 967 27.12 -12.40 2.86
N GLY A 968 26.92 -13.63 3.33
CA GLY A 968 26.13 -13.93 4.52
C GLY A 968 24.61 -13.79 4.32
N TRP A 969 24.16 -13.45 3.12
CA TRP A 969 22.73 -13.31 2.79
C TRP A 969 22.47 -13.87 1.40
N ILE A 970 21.31 -14.52 1.23
CA ILE A 970 20.74 -14.85 -0.07
C ILE A 970 19.24 -14.57 -0.09
N HIS A 971 18.71 -14.26 -1.27
CA HIS A 971 17.29 -13.99 -1.48
C HIS A 971 16.42 -15.19 -1.07
N HIS A 972 15.22 -14.90 -0.58
CA HIS A 972 14.26 -15.91 -0.09
C HIS A 972 13.94 -17.01 -1.12
N LEU A 973 13.76 -16.69 -2.39
CA LEU A 973 13.56 -17.71 -3.44
C LEU A 973 14.85 -18.46 -3.81
N GLY A 974 16.02 -17.91 -3.48
CA GLY A 974 17.29 -18.63 -3.43
C GLY A 974 17.33 -19.64 -2.27
N ARG A 975 16.96 -19.22 -1.06
CA ARG A 975 16.78 -20.11 0.11
C ARG A 975 15.83 -21.27 -0.21
N HIS A 976 14.71 -20.99 -0.88
CA HIS A 976 13.77 -22.01 -1.37
C HIS A 976 14.43 -23.03 -2.29
N ALA A 977 15.25 -22.58 -3.24
CA ALA A 977 15.91 -23.47 -4.20
C ALA A 977 16.92 -24.40 -3.49
N VAL A 978 17.81 -23.87 -2.64
CA VAL A 978 18.83 -24.68 -1.96
C VAL A 978 18.24 -25.60 -0.89
N ALA A 979 17.23 -25.15 -0.14
CA ALA A 979 16.57 -25.96 0.88
C ALA A 979 15.70 -27.07 0.28
N CYS A 980 14.98 -26.79 -0.81
CA CYS A 980 14.24 -27.82 -1.54
C CYS A 980 15.18 -28.84 -2.20
N PHE A 981 16.34 -28.40 -2.71
CA PHE A 981 17.35 -29.28 -3.31
C PHE A 981 17.99 -30.20 -2.27
N LEU A 982 18.32 -29.69 -1.06
CA LEU A 982 18.88 -30.51 0.02
C LEU A 982 17.86 -31.55 0.54
N THR A 983 16.62 -31.14 0.74
CA THR A 983 15.57 -31.98 1.36
C THR A 983 14.81 -32.78 0.29
N ARG A 984 13.48 -32.65 0.26
CA ARG A 984 12.51 -33.42 -0.56
C ARG A 984 12.64 -33.33 -2.09
N GLY A 985 13.56 -32.52 -2.62
CA GLY A 985 13.72 -32.29 -4.06
C GLY A 985 15.00 -32.87 -4.67
N GLY A 986 15.93 -33.39 -3.86
CA GLY A 986 17.24 -33.85 -4.34
C GLY A 986 17.95 -34.76 -3.34
N CYS A 987 18.71 -34.22 -2.39
CA CYS A 987 19.56 -35.06 -1.55
C CYS A 987 18.77 -35.98 -0.61
N TYR A 988 17.52 -35.63 -0.25
CA TYR A 988 16.72 -36.30 0.79
C TYR A 988 17.35 -36.23 2.19
N ILE A 989 18.05 -35.12 2.45
CA ILE A 989 18.79 -34.87 3.69
C ILE A 989 17.94 -34.09 4.69
N SER A 990 18.19 -34.29 5.98
CA SER A 990 17.42 -33.63 7.05
C SER A 990 17.47 -32.10 6.93
N TRP A 991 16.30 -31.49 7.16
CA TRP A 991 16.18 -30.03 7.19
C TRP A 991 16.97 -29.40 8.36
N GLU A 992 17.21 -30.16 9.44
CA GLU A 992 18.03 -29.73 10.59
C GLU A 992 19.49 -29.51 10.19
N ALA A 993 20.06 -30.38 9.35
CA ALA A 993 21.42 -30.21 8.83
C ALA A 993 21.55 -28.96 7.94
N GLY A 994 20.53 -28.67 7.14
CA GLY A 994 20.43 -27.43 6.37
C GLY A 994 20.26 -26.19 7.26
N ALA A 995 19.42 -26.29 8.30
CA ALA A 995 19.20 -25.24 9.28
C ALA A 995 20.47 -24.90 10.06
N ALA A 996 21.30 -25.89 10.40
CA ALA A 996 22.59 -25.68 11.06
C ALA A 996 23.62 -24.95 10.16
N VAL A 997 23.64 -25.22 8.85
CA VAL A 997 24.51 -24.49 7.89
C VAL A 997 24.00 -23.07 7.66
N PHE A 998 22.68 -22.86 7.64
CA PHE A 998 22.10 -21.52 7.58
C PHE A 998 22.33 -20.73 8.88
N ALA A 999 22.24 -21.38 10.05
CA ALA A 999 22.56 -20.79 11.34
C ALA A 999 24.03 -20.37 11.42
N GLU A 1000 24.93 -21.15 10.82
CA GLU A 1000 26.35 -20.83 10.74
C GLU A 1000 26.64 -19.65 9.80
N LEU A 1001 26.02 -19.59 8.62
CA LEU A 1001 26.41 -18.65 7.54
C LEU A 1001 25.57 -17.37 7.43
N LEU A 1002 24.30 -17.35 7.86
CA LEU A 1002 23.43 -16.19 7.67
C LEU A 1002 23.77 -15.05 8.62
N ILE A 1003 23.83 -13.81 8.11
CA ILE A 1003 23.85 -12.60 8.96
C ILE A 1003 22.46 -12.25 9.53
N ASP A 1004 21.39 -12.83 8.96
CA ASP A 1004 20.01 -12.75 9.45
C ASP A 1004 19.52 -14.09 10.05
N HIS A 1005 20.43 -14.84 10.68
CA HIS A 1005 20.06 -16.05 11.41
C HIS A 1005 19.26 -15.70 12.67
N GLU A 1006 17.95 -15.90 12.58
CA GLU A 1006 17.02 -15.81 13.69
C GLU A 1006 16.27 -17.14 13.79
N GLU A 1007 16.27 -17.78 14.97
CA GLU A 1007 15.97 -19.21 15.07
C GLU A 1007 14.53 -19.53 14.66
N ALA A 1008 13.55 -18.78 15.19
CA ALA A 1008 12.15 -18.89 14.78
C ALA A 1008 11.99 -18.85 13.24
N CYS A 1009 12.61 -17.86 12.59
CA CYS A 1009 12.56 -17.66 11.14
C CYS A 1009 13.31 -18.77 10.37
N ASN A 1010 14.49 -19.19 10.83
CA ASN A 1010 15.31 -20.20 10.18
C ASN A 1010 14.60 -21.55 10.17
N ILE A 1011 14.30 -22.08 11.36
CA ILE A 1011 13.63 -23.36 11.59
C ILE A 1011 12.27 -23.41 10.89
N GLY A 1012 11.46 -22.36 11.05
CA GLY A 1012 10.14 -22.29 10.44
C GLY A 1012 10.16 -22.38 8.91
N ASN A 1013 11.09 -21.68 8.25
CA ASN A 1013 11.27 -21.79 6.80
C ASN A 1013 11.84 -23.17 6.40
N TRP A 1014 12.75 -23.77 7.17
CA TRP A 1014 13.26 -25.12 6.85
C TRP A 1014 12.18 -26.21 6.96
N GLN A 1015 11.30 -26.12 7.96
CA GLN A 1015 10.13 -27.00 8.07
C GLN A 1015 9.12 -26.79 6.93
N TRP A 1016 8.89 -25.53 6.53
CA TRP A 1016 8.06 -25.19 5.36
C TRP A 1016 8.64 -25.80 4.06
N LEU A 1017 9.95 -25.63 3.82
CA LEU A 1017 10.56 -26.01 2.55
C LEU A 1017 10.75 -27.51 2.40
N SER A 1018 11.04 -28.23 3.50
CA SER A 1018 11.05 -29.69 3.55
C SER A 1018 9.65 -30.32 3.54
N CYS A 1019 8.61 -29.51 3.81
CA CYS A 1019 7.22 -29.94 3.99
C CYS A 1019 7.00 -30.86 5.20
N THR A 1020 7.67 -30.58 6.33
CA THR A 1020 7.36 -31.20 7.62
C THR A 1020 6.30 -30.40 8.41
N ALA A 1021 6.30 -29.07 8.33
CA ALA A 1021 5.28 -28.20 8.92
C ALA A 1021 4.93 -27.01 8.00
N PHE A 1022 3.88 -26.27 8.33
CA PHE A 1022 3.33 -25.08 7.62
C PHE A 1022 2.83 -25.29 6.18
N PHE A 1023 3.51 -26.11 5.37
CA PHE A 1023 3.21 -26.33 3.95
C PHE A 1023 3.36 -27.82 3.58
N SER A 1024 2.40 -28.36 2.83
CA SER A 1024 2.24 -29.81 2.62
C SER A 1024 2.25 -30.28 1.16
N GLN A 1025 2.37 -29.38 0.18
CA GLN A 1025 2.38 -29.74 -1.25
C GLN A 1025 3.79 -30.14 -1.71
N TYR A 1026 4.32 -31.22 -1.12
CA TYR A 1026 5.69 -31.71 -1.32
C TYR A 1026 6.06 -32.01 -2.78
N TYR A 1027 5.07 -32.23 -3.65
CA TYR A 1027 5.23 -32.40 -5.10
C TYR A 1027 5.65 -31.11 -5.85
N ARG A 1028 5.57 -29.94 -5.22
CA ARG A 1028 6.03 -28.65 -5.79
C ARG A 1028 7.53 -28.46 -5.55
N CYS A 1029 8.37 -29.20 -6.26
CA CYS A 1029 9.83 -29.11 -6.16
C CYS A 1029 10.41 -27.99 -7.05
N TYR A 1030 11.43 -27.29 -6.55
CA TYR A 1030 12.19 -26.31 -7.33
C TYR A 1030 13.21 -27.04 -8.23
N SER A 1031 13.31 -26.64 -9.50
CA SER A 1031 14.33 -27.19 -10.41
C SER A 1031 15.66 -26.45 -10.23
N PRO A 1032 16.78 -27.14 -9.96
CA PRO A 1032 18.11 -26.51 -9.88
C PRO A 1032 18.62 -26.01 -11.24
N ILE A 1033 17.90 -26.28 -12.33
CA ILE A 1033 18.22 -25.88 -13.70
C ILE A 1033 17.26 -24.77 -14.16
N ALA A 1034 15.97 -25.08 -14.21
CA ALA A 1034 14.98 -24.23 -14.86
C ALA A 1034 14.57 -23.01 -14.03
N PHE A 1035 14.77 -23.03 -12.70
CA PHE A 1035 14.30 -21.95 -11.84
C PHE A 1035 15.14 -20.67 -12.01
N GLY A 1036 16.47 -20.73 -11.81
CA GLY A 1036 17.36 -19.59 -12.06
C GLY A 1036 17.26 -19.09 -13.50
N LYS A 1037 17.28 -20.01 -14.47
CA LYS A 1037 17.14 -19.76 -15.92
C LYS A 1037 15.83 -19.07 -16.33
N GLY A 1038 14.80 -19.12 -15.47
CA GLY A 1038 13.53 -18.43 -15.66
C GLY A 1038 13.61 -16.92 -15.37
N TRP A 1039 14.53 -16.51 -14.50
CA TRP A 1039 14.78 -15.11 -14.14
C TRP A 1039 15.97 -14.54 -14.92
N ASP A 1040 17.10 -15.23 -14.89
CA ASP A 1040 18.36 -14.85 -15.53
C ASP A 1040 18.71 -15.83 -16.66
N LYS A 1041 18.61 -15.39 -17.90
CA LYS A 1041 18.85 -16.27 -19.07
C LYS A 1041 20.31 -16.35 -19.49
N SER A 1042 21.13 -15.35 -19.16
CA SER A 1042 22.56 -15.36 -19.45
C SER A 1042 23.37 -15.98 -18.31
N GLY A 1043 22.76 -16.20 -17.15
CA GLY A 1043 23.41 -16.71 -15.95
C GLY A 1043 24.42 -15.73 -15.37
N ALA A 1044 24.20 -14.42 -15.50
CA ALA A 1044 25.02 -13.38 -14.87
C ALA A 1044 25.24 -13.62 -13.37
N PHE A 1045 24.20 -14.06 -12.64
CA PHE A 1045 24.32 -14.47 -11.24
C PHE A 1045 25.25 -15.68 -11.07
N VAL A 1046 25.12 -16.70 -11.92
CA VAL A 1046 25.98 -17.90 -11.89
C VAL A 1046 27.43 -17.52 -12.17
N ARG A 1047 27.70 -16.71 -13.20
CA ARG A 1047 29.04 -16.25 -13.58
C ARG A 1047 29.74 -15.45 -12.47
N ARG A 1048 28.96 -14.75 -11.62
CA ARG A 1048 29.48 -13.97 -10.49
C ARG A 1048 30.03 -14.84 -9.37
N TYR A 1049 29.30 -15.87 -8.95
CA TYR A 1049 29.65 -16.71 -7.79
C TYR A 1049 30.31 -18.06 -8.18
N VAL A 1050 30.19 -18.47 -9.45
CA VAL A 1050 30.86 -19.63 -10.06
C VAL A 1050 31.79 -19.12 -11.19
N PRO A 1051 32.89 -18.43 -10.84
CA PRO A 1051 33.77 -17.79 -11.82
C PRO A 1051 34.49 -18.79 -12.74
N GLU A 1052 34.59 -20.07 -12.37
CA GLU A 1052 35.05 -21.14 -13.25
C GLU A 1052 34.11 -21.42 -14.44
N LEU A 1053 32.88 -20.88 -14.43
CA LEU A 1053 31.92 -20.91 -15.54
C LEU A 1053 31.72 -19.53 -16.20
N LYS A 1054 32.52 -18.51 -15.85
CA LYS A 1054 32.33 -17.11 -16.30
C LYS A 1054 32.23 -16.95 -17.82
N ASP A 1055 32.94 -17.78 -18.59
CA ASP A 1055 33.04 -17.75 -20.06
C ASP A 1055 32.16 -18.82 -20.77
N MET A 1056 31.36 -19.58 -20.02
CA MET A 1056 30.45 -20.60 -20.56
C MET A 1056 29.37 -19.97 -21.46
N GLY A 1057 28.90 -20.64 -22.51
CA GLY A 1057 27.80 -20.12 -23.32
C GLY A 1057 26.46 -20.10 -22.57
N ASP A 1058 25.65 -19.04 -22.72
CA ASP A 1058 24.31 -18.86 -22.07
C ASP A 1058 23.39 -20.09 -22.21
N LYS A 1059 23.47 -20.79 -23.36
CA LYS A 1059 22.74 -22.04 -23.60
C LYS A 1059 23.02 -23.10 -22.52
N TRP A 1060 24.26 -23.14 -22.05
CA TRP A 1060 24.85 -24.19 -21.21
C TRP A 1060 25.14 -23.75 -19.76
N ILE A 1061 25.07 -22.47 -19.41
CA ILE A 1061 25.48 -21.95 -18.07
C ILE A 1061 24.77 -22.61 -16.87
N TYR A 1062 23.56 -23.14 -17.07
CA TYR A 1062 22.80 -23.91 -16.05
C TYR A 1062 22.94 -25.43 -16.16
N GLU A 1063 23.53 -25.94 -17.24
CA GLU A 1063 23.66 -27.37 -17.57
C GLU A 1063 25.03 -27.67 -18.24
N PRO A 1064 26.17 -27.24 -17.68
CA PRO A 1064 27.45 -27.27 -18.39
C PRO A 1064 27.92 -28.70 -18.73
N TRP A 1065 27.48 -29.71 -17.98
CA TRP A 1065 27.72 -31.12 -18.29
C TRP A 1065 27.04 -31.62 -19.58
N LYS A 1066 26.13 -30.83 -20.17
CA LYS A 1066 25.50 -31.11 -21.48
C LYS A 1066 26.16 -30.34 -22.64
N ALA A 1067 27.17 -29.51 -22.37
CA ALA A 1067 27.87 -28.77 -23.41
C ALA A 1067 28.79 -29.69 -24.23
N PRO A 1068 28.83 -29.54 -25.57
CA PRO A 1068 29.82 -30.20 -26.41
C PRO A 1068 31.26 -29.90 -25.96
N ILE A 1069 32.16 -30.86 -26.14
CA ILE A 1069 33.59 -30.73 -25.77
C ILE A 1069 34.25 -29.50 -26.43
N ALA A 1070 33.78 -29.09 -27.62
CA ALA A 1070 34.25 -27.87 -28.28
C ALA A 1070 33.82 -26.57 -27.54
N ASP A 1071 32.58 -26.51 -27.03
CA ASP A 1071 32.09 -25.37 -26.24
C ASP A 1071 32.77 -25.32 -24.86
N LEU A 1072 32.96 -26.49 -24.22
CA LEU A 1072 33.71 -26.62 -22.97
C LEU A 1072 35.16 -26.10 -23.13
N LYS A 1073 35.88 -26.58 -24.15
CA LYS A 1073 37.25 -26.13 -24.46
C LYS A 1073 37.31 -24.63 -24.78
N LYS A 1074 36.32 -24.09 -25.52
CA LYS A 1074 36.24 -22.66 -25.84
C LYS A 1074 36.06 -21.80 -24.59
N ALA A 1075 35.31 -22.29 -23.60
CA ALA A 1075 35.11 -21.62 -22.31
C ALA A 1075 36.24 -21.87 -21.29
N GLY A 1076 37.25 -22.68 -21.62
CA GLY A 1076 38.31 -23.10 -20.70
C GLY A 1076 37.89 -24.12 -19.63
N VAL A 1077 36.69 -24.69 -19.74
CA VAL A 1077 36.04 -25.49 -18.68
C VAL A 1077 36.22 -26.99 -18.87
N ARG A 1078 36.44 -27.71 -17.77
CA ARG A 1078 36.41 -29.18 -17.65
C ARG A 1078 35.37 -29.59 -16.61
N ILE A 1079 34.58 -30.63 -16.92
CA ILE A 1079 33.47 -31.10 -16.08
C ILE A 1079 33.85 -32.44 -15.44
N GLU A 1080 34.58 -32.36 -14.32
CA GLU A 1080 35.39 -33.44 -13.76
C GLU A 1080 35.28 -33.46 -12.23
N GLY A 1081 35.40 -34.66 -11.64
CA GLY A 1081 35.37 -34.86 -10.19
C GLY A 1081 34.05 -34.47 -9.48
N ASP A 1082 34.16 -34.40 -8.16
CA ASP A 1082 33.16 -33.95 -7.19
C ASP A 1082 33.33 -32.47 -6.78
N GLY A 1083 34.51 -31.89 -7.04
CA GLY A 1083 34.86 -30.49 -6.78
C GLY A 1083 35.99 -30.29 -5.77
N GLU A 1084 36.53 -31.38 -5.20
CA GLU A 1084 37.71 -31.33 -4.34
C GLU A 1084 38.99 -31.23 -5.19
N GLY A 1085 40.06 -30.62 -4.64
CA GLY A 1085 41.32 -30.40 -5.37
C GLY A 1085 41.21 -29.46 -6.60
N ARG A 1086 40.43 -28.37 -6.50
CA ARG A 1086 40.11 -27.44 -7.60
C ARG A 1086 41.33 -26.99 -8.42
N GLY A 1087 41.49 -27.57 -9.61
CA GLY A 1087 42.38 -27.03 -10.66
C GLY A 1087 41.72 -25.89 -11.43
N GLU A 1088 42.52 -25.03 -12.07
CA GLU A 1088 42.00 -23.91 -12.87
C GLU A 1088 41.12 -24.42 -14.04
N GLY A 1089 39.93 -23.84 -14.17
CA GLY A 1089 38.93 -24.24 -15.17
C GLY A 1089 38.21 -25.57 -14.88
N VAL A 1090 38.32 -26.15 -13.68
CA VAL A 1090 37.53 -27.35 -13.31
C VAL A 1090 36.23 -26.94 -12.62
N TYR A 1091 35.11 -27.49 -13.06
CA TYR A 1091 33.81 -27.43 -12.39
C TYR A 1091 33.28 -28.86 -12.17
N PRO A 1092 32.70 -29.19 -10.99
CA PRO A 1092 32.26 -30.54 -10.66
C PRO A 1092 31.19 -31.12 -11.59
N LYS A 1093 31.17 -32.45 -11.70
CA LYS A 1093 30.04 -33.19 -12.28
C LYS A 1093 28.82 -33.09 -11.36
N PRO A 1094 27.58 -33.05 -11.90
CA PRO A 1094 26.36 -33.19 -11.08
C PRO A 1094 26.43 -34.41 -10.17
N MET A 1095 26.07 -34.23 -8.89
CA MET A 1095 26.15 -35.31 -7.90
C MET A 1095 25.06 -36.39 -8.02
N PHE A 1096 24.05 -36.15 -8.87
CA PHE A 1096 23.03 -37.13 -9.28
C PHE A 1096 22.35 -36.68 -10.58
N ASP A 1097 21.59 -37.57 -11.23
CA ASP A 1097 20.55 -37.12 -12.18
C ASP A 1097 19.36 -36.53 -11.40
N PHE A 1098 18.93 -35.32 -11.77
CA PHE A 1098 17.88 -34.60 -11.05
C PHE A 1098 16.48 -35.20 -11.25
N PRO A 1099 16.01 -35.50 -12.49
CA PRO A 1099 14.78 -36.26 -12.70
C PRO A 1099 14.67 -37.54 -11.87
N GLU A 1100 15.66 -38.44 -11.93
CA GLU A 1100 15.63 -39.72 -11.21
C GLU A 1100 15.60 -39.51 -9.69
N ARG A 1101 16.50 -38.67 -9.15
CA ARG A 1101 16.61 -38.44 -7.71
C ARG A 1101 15.40 -37.69 -7.14
N ARG A 1102 14.80 -36.76 -7.90
CA ARG A 1102 13.54 -36.09 -7.52
C ARG A 1102 12.41 -37.11 -7.36
N ASP A 1103 12.28 -38.05 -8.30
CA ASP A 1103 11.16 -38.99 -8.29
C ASP A 1103 11.32 -40.06 -7.19
N PHE A 1104 12.56 -40.42 -6.84
CA PHE A 1104 12.86 -41.11 -5.57
C PHE A 1104 12.36 -40.32 -4.35
N CYS A 1105 12.77 -39.05 -4.22
CA CYS A 1105 12.37 -38.22 -3.07
C CYS A 1105 10.85 -38.08 -2.96
N LEU A 1106 10.14 -37.93 -4.08
CA LEU A 1106 8.68 -37.84 -4.13
C LEU A 1106 7.99 -39.15 -3.73
N LYS A 1107 8.57 -40.33 -4.01
CA LYS A 1107 8.09 -41.61 -3.45
C LYS A 1107 8.22 -41.60 -1.92
N GLN A 1108 9.41 -41.32 -1.40
CA GLN A 1108 9.67 -41.41 0.04
C GLN A 1108 8.85 -40.38 0.83
N MET A 1109 8.68 -39.16 0.31
CA MET A 1109 7.74 -38.17 0.87
C MET A 1109 6.30 -38.67 0.89
N LYS A 1110 5.81 -39.27 -0.21
CA LYS A 1110 4.45 -39.82 -0.28
C LYS A 1110 4.24 -40.93 0.76
N GLU A 1111 5.24 -41.77 0.95
CA GLU A 1111 5.19 -42.90 1.88
C GLU A 1111 5.13 -42.42 3.34
N ALA A 1112 6.03 -41.54 3.77
CA ALA A 1112 5.98 -40.95 5.11
C ALA A 1112 4.70 -40.10 5.36
N TYR A 1113 4.20 -39.41 4.34
CA TYR A 1113 2.88 -38.76 4.39
C TYR A 1113 1.71 -39.75 4.53
N THR A 1114 1.85 -41.00 4.09
CA THR A 1114 0.83 -42.05 4.19
C THR A 1114 0.84 -42.71 5.57
N VAL A 1115 2.01 -42.95 6.17
CA VAL A 1115 2.12 -43.45 7.56
C VAL A 1115 1.64 -42.40 8.57
N GLY A 1116 1.91 -41.12 8.29
CA GLY A 1116 1.20 -40.01 8.93
C GLY A 1116 1.79 -39.49 10.24
N LEU A 1117 2.91 -40.04 10.73
CA LEU A 1117 3.52 -39.74 12.04
C LEU A 1117 3.96 -38.28 12.21
N TYR A 1118 4.07 -37.88 13.48
CA TYR A 1118 4.61 -36.59 13.95
C TYR A 1118 5.75 -36.82 14.94
N GLY A 1119 6.56 -35.79 15.18
CA GLY A 1119 7.76 -35.87 16.00
C GLY A 1119 7.55 -36.35 17.44
N ASP A 1120 6.37 -36.10 18.01
CA ASP A 1120 5.95 -36.48 19.35
C ASP A 1120 5.30 -37.88 19.44
N ASP A 1121 5.11 -38.58 18.32
CA ASP A 1121 4.52 -39.91 18.32
C ASP A 1121 5.47 -40.91 19.02
N PRO A 1122 4.99 -41.69 20.01
CA PRO A 1122 5.84 -42.64 20.72
C PRO A 1122 6.63 -43.59 19.81
N ARG A 1123 6.07 -43.93 18.64
CA ARG A 1123 6.70 -44.82 17.65
C ARG A 1123 7.87 -44.19 16.91
N VAL A 1124 7.93 -42.86 16.87
CA VAL A 1124 9.10 -42.11 16.40
C VAL A 1124 10.18 -42.12 17.48
N LEU A 1125 9.78 -41.89 18.73
CA LEU A 1125 10.68 -41.78 19.89
C LEU A 1125 11.28 -43.13 20.35
N ASP A 1126 10.62 -44.25 20.08
CA ASP A 1126 11.10 -45.61 20.40
C ASP A 1126 11.68 -46.39 19.20
N GLY A 1127 11.70 -45.77 18.01
CA GLY A 1127 12.21 -46.36 16.77
C GLY A 1127 11.27 -47.33 16.05
N SER A 1128 10.13 -47.71 16.63
CA SER A 1128 9.21 -48.71 16.04
C SER A 1128 8.52 -48.27 14.74
N TRP A 1129 8.66 -46.99 14.35
CA TRP A 1129 8.23 -46.45 13.06
C TRP A 1129 8.82 -47.21 11.85
N GLU A 1130 10.00 -47.83 11.98
CA GLU A 1130 10.66 -48.58 10.90
C GLU A 1130 9.77 -49.71 10.36
N GLY A 1131 9.00 -50.37 11.25
CA GLY A 1131 8.06 -51.44 10.90
C GLY A 1131 6.78 -50.97 10.19
N LEU A 1132 6.62 -49.66 9.95
CA LEU A 1132 5.46 -49.06 9.30
C LEU A 1132 5.76 -48.55 7.87
N ILE A 1133 6.99 -48.67 7.39
CA ILE A 1133 7.46 -48.23 6.06
C ILE A 1133 7.91 -49.46 5.26
N GLU A 1134 7.46 -49.62 4.02
CA GLU A 1134 7.69 -50.85 3.24
C GLU A 1134 9.11 -50.87 2.65
N GLY A 1135 10.05 -51.39 3.44
CA GLY A 1135 11.41 -51.72 3.00
C GLY A 1135 12.48 -50.73 3.44
N ALA A 1136 12.41 -50.24 4.69
CA ALA A 1136 13.47 -49.45 5.32
C ALA A 1136 14.86 -50.14 5.24
N GLU A 1137 14.91 -51.47 5.37
CA GLU A 1137 16.14 -52.29 5.19
C GLU A 1137 16.03 -53.28 4.03
N ALA A 1138 16.20 -52.83 2.77
CA ALA A 1138 16.11 -53.74 1.62
C ALA A 1138 16.94 -53.38 0.36
N LYS A 1139 18.07 -52.64 0.46
CA LYS A 1139 18.90 -52.38 -0.75
C LYS A 1139 20.41 -52.22 -0.65
N ASP A 1140 20.99 -51.88 0.50
CA ASP A 1140 22.44 -51.56 0.60
C ASP A 1140 23.39 -52.78 0.65
N GLN A 1141 22.91 -53.99 0.36
CA GLN A 1141 23.76 -55.19 0.21
C GLN A 1141 23.48 -55.99 -1.07
N LYS A 1142 24.02 -55.52 -2.20
CA LYS A 1142 24.33 -56.35 -3.38
C LYS A 1142 25.71 -56.07 -3.99
N GLY A 1143 26.73 -56.00 -3.13
CA GLY A 1143 28.13 -56.22 -3.51
C GLY A 1143 28.53 -57.68 -3.29
N THR A 1144 29.13 -58.31 -4.31
CA THR A 1144 29.85 -59.62 -4.30
C THR A 1144 29.97 -60.36 -2.96
N GLY A 1145 29.26 -61.49 -2.82
CA GLY A 1145 29.20 -62.24 -1.56
C GLY A 1145 30.42 -63.12 -1.24
N ILE A 1146 30.73 -63.21 0.06
CA ILE A 1146 31.57 -64.22 0.72
C ILE A 1146 30.77 -64.80 1.91
N GLN A 1147 31.19 -65.94 2.46
CA GLN A 1147 30.37 -66.80 3.32
C GLN A 1147 30.14 -66.26 4.75
N LYS A 1148 29.08 -66.79 5.39
CA LYS A 1148 28.71 -66.57 6.81
C LYS A 1148 29.76 -67.15 7.77
N ASP A 1149 29.86 -66.59 8.98
CA ASP A 1149 29.87 -67.42 10.19
C ASP A 1149 29.48 -66.66 11.49
N GLY A 1150 29.28 -67.39 12.59
CA GLY A 1150 29.52 -66.90 13.97
C GLY A 1150 28.41 -66.08 14.69
N LYS A 1151 27.54 -66.74 15.46
CA LYS A 1151 26.72 -66.08 16.52
C LYS A 1151 27.55 -65.82 17.79
N ARG A 1152 27.31 -64.69 18.49
CA ARG A 1152 27.27 -64.65 19.99
C ARG A 1152 26.59 -63.39 20.56
N LYS A 1153 26.10 -63.48 21.80
CA LYS A 1153 25.37 -62.42 22.53
C LYS A 1153 26.19 -61.83 23.68
N ALA A 1154 26.06 -60.53 23.93
CA ALA A 1154 26.16 -59.88 25.25
C ALA A 1154 25.19 -58.69 25.24
N LYS A 1155 24.11 -58.65 26.04
CA LYS A 1155 24.03 -58.38 27.49
C LYS A 1155 24.30 -56.93 27.92
N GLY A 1156 23.35 -56.04 27.60
CA GLY A 1156 22.59 -55.24 28.59
C GLY A 1156 23.27 -54.05 29.28
N GLN A 1157 22.71 -52.86 29.04
CA GLN A 1157 22.83 -51.65 29.88
C GLN A 1157 21.43 -51.00 30.06
N PRO A 1158 21.25 -50.03 30.98
CA PRO A 1158 19.94 -49.77 31.62
C PRO A 1158 18.92 -48.95 30.82
N THR A 1159 17.67 -48.97 31.29
CA THR A 1159 16.55 -48.16 30.81
C THR A 1159 16.66 -46.67 31.17
N LEU A 1160 15.96 -45.83 30.37
CA LEU A 1160 16.06 -44.36 30.34
C LEU A 1160 15.83 -43.62 31.66
N ASP A 1161 15.09 -44.19 32.61
CA ASP A 1161 14.79 -43.57 33.93
C ASP A 1161 16.04 -43.16 34.72
N ALA A 1162 17.19 -43.81 34.45
CA ALA A 1162 18.46 -43.49 35.10
C ALA A 1162 19.07 -42.15 34.66
N LEU A 1163 18.75 -41.65 33.46
CA LEU A 1163 19.35 -40.45 32.89
C LEU A 1163 18.63 -39.16 33.34
N PHE A 1164 17.30 -39.17 33.40
CA PHE A 1164 16.50 -38.00 33.79
C PHE A 1164 16.71 -37.51 35.24
N LYS A 1165 17.39 -38.30 36.08
CA LYS A 1165 17.64 -37.96 37.49
C LYS A 1165 18.98 -37.25 37.77
N LYS A 1166 19.77 -36.94 36.74
CA LYS A 1166 21.09 -36.29 36.89
C LYS A 1166 21.22 -34.91 36.21
N ALA A 1167 20.09 -34.28 35.90
CA ALA A 1167 20.00 -32.91 35.38
C ALA A 1167 19.32 -31.95 36.39
N LYS A 1168 19.57 -32.17 37.69
CA LYS A 1168 19.15 -31.29 38.82
C LYS A 1168 20.17 -31.32 39.97
N THR A 1169 21.43 -31.06 39.61
CA THR A 1169 22.56 -30.67 40.49
C THR A 1169 23.53 -29.91 39.61
#